data_AF-A0A423VAT6-F1
#
_entry.id   AF-A0A423VAT6-F1
#
_cell.length_a   1.000
_cell.length_b   1.000
_cell.length_c   1.000
_cell.angle_alpha   90.00
_cell.angle_beta   90.00
_cell.angle_gamma   90.00
#
_symmetry.space_group_name_H-M   'P 1'
#
loop_
_entity.id
_entity.type
_entity.pdbx_description
1 polymer ?
#
loop_
_entity_poly.entity_id
_entity_poly.type
_entity_poly.pdbx_seq_one_letter_code
_entity_poly.pdbx_strand_id
1 'polypeptide(L)'
;MSGYGMYYRPALKHSVDVQLQTAFNEGLWPNVVRLAAQRYKAKKDPYYEAIKVCAESQMDTVGEKSGIVFAIDALVRDKTAVPDFDSLELYEWSIKEAGVPLDYSQTIGVLRARWAKANATSPHVVECLRSCVLAWDLVNAQQIAATLDKGQPGKNDGKHMFWSITLTYLLSISPQCPERMDVMFGKLARMQLEKAANISASATNGKSQAGRGLREEEEINLYYRVGGKEAYTKSLSAESNPVNVLEQYNQGRKHLLRESLEAFEKAEDWDNVYSLCLQALSKEDEAGKPSFLAFDMRIWKLFVKAASLKADVEAAFTEVQDVLQKFVSVQGSAAPMYKKNIALAILELTFKSPPSILPPSLDPGRPSPRVIQLYLFIEQNLLQRSTFDDIKEYLAELTFDEAKYFIENFSNTTSGKDSDEQRQIVARVLEIKSRYFLTTCPYTQEHVAVTAEAEEPQLRCKFCTATSAKTCNSCLERVASLALTAYQDLNKTPKKLKGLDKDPRVDLAMVAATALLKLGGLRQKPSPTRLSPLSNVDVARFLQAIVILGTQIDKTPNEIPLRLLLVQLYRLMGCASLAHQTWVPMDVKRTIQDSLSPLFFDRIFSISPGLFQQSRPALTEPLRSYYSGCLRDKSPVKIWDAFTAGSYTSILEMAEYNDRLRRSCTLVMTAVEERRATRAYGGRIEGVIEQSPLLSHISDDTEFVTAIDHGSFPNLESSHTAPLYDIVKFGPELSSERCRLALLSEQFLDAVTYKAPKDYKPTKANEAAARDKAYLVETYSRLSETMTTLLLNPSTTASKLTGPEHKYYTTISLLANLMRTSLETTKSNLTPPSLSTAATGIRASLDALRADFTTTPPQMMSPGPLPEGGDVFYSLTHPHALSLFRDAALAVRHAASFLVGYHGEAQARDRSGRSNLHKDVVAEAKGLEEVASGALGEIRGRVKELKEALGLGGWLDRMAEWTFKGDDELSELVREVVGEAEVEEWGSKVVESWREGIKGLGMVKME
;
A
#
# COMPACT_ATOMS: atom_id res chain seq x y z
N MET A 1 18.38 -20.32 -4.33
CA MET A 1 17.99 -21.56 -5.04
C MET A 1 16.60 -21.36 -5.62
N SER A 2 16.55 -21.10 -6.94
CA SER A 2 15.38 -20.66 -7.71
C SER A 2 14.74 -21.84 -8.44
N GLY A 3 13.69 -22.41 -7.86
CA GLY A 3 12.92 -23.53 -8.44
C GLY A 3 11.55 -23.11 -8.97
N TYR A 4 11.43 -21.94 -9.60
CA TYR A 4 10.16 -21.45 -10.14
C TYR A 4 10.18 -21.39 -11.67
N GLY A 5 9.86 -22.52 -12.29
CA GLY A 5 9.39 -22.62 -13.67
C GLY A 5 10.44 -22.37 -14.74
N MET A 6 11.36 -23.32 -14.96
CA MET A 6 11.87 -23.49 -16.32
C MET A 6 10.72 -24.04 -17.17
N TYR A 7 10.30 -23.32 -18.19
CA TYR A 7 9.41 -23.86 -19.21
C TYR A 7 10.18 -24.94 -19.97
N TYR A 8 9.80 -26.20 -19.79
CA TYR A 8 10.46 -27.32 -20.46
C TYR A 8 10.09 -27.34 -21.94
N ARG A 9 11.09 -27.55 -22.80
CA ARG A 9 10.86 -27.84 -24.23
C ARG A 9 9.90 -29.04 -24.35
N PRO A 10 8.79 -28.96 -25.12
CA PRO A 10 7.85 -30.05 -25.26
C PRO A 10 8.52 -31.31 -25.81
N ALA A 11 8.15 -32.49 -25.31
CA ALA A 11 8.58 -33.74 -25.91
C ALA A 11 7.84 -34.00 -27.22
N LEU A 12 8.55 -34.44 -28.26
CA LEU A 12 7.89 -34.90 -29.48
C LEU A 12 7.21 -36.26 -29.24
N LYS A 13 6.13 -36.55 -29.99
CA LYS A 13 5.45 -37.85 -29.94
C LYS A 13 6.44 -39.02 -30.10
N HIS A 14 6.18 -40.12 -29.40
CA HIS A 14 6.94 -41.37 -29.52
C HIS A 14 6.95 -41.95 -30.96
N SER A 15 5.98 -41.57 -31.79
CA SER A 15 5.89 -41.96 -33.19
C SER A 15 6.86 -41.20 -34.12
N VAL A 16 7.53 -40.16 -33.62
CA VAL A 16 8.58 -39.45 -34.33
C VAL A 16 9.87 -40.27 -34.28
N ASP A 17 10.58 -40.35 -35.40
CA ASP A 17 11.83 -41.10 -35.47
C ASP A 17 12.95 -40.46 -34.67
N VAL A 18 13.88 -41.30 -34.22
CA VAL A 18 15.00 -40.93 -33.34
C VAL A 18 15.84 -39.79 -33.94
N GLN A 19 16.00 -39.73 -35.27
CA GLN A 19 16.79 -38.68 -35.92
C GLN A 19 16.17 -37.29 -35.71
N LEU A 20 14.85 -37.15 -35.91
CA LEU A 20 14.14 -35.89 -35.69
C LEU A 20 14.02 -35.55 -34.19
N GLN A 21 13.78 -36.54 -33.33
CA GLN A 21 13.77 -36.34 -31.88
C GLN A 21 15.12 -35.84 -31.35
N THR A 22 16.23 -36.44 -31.80
CA THR A 22 17.58 -36.05 -31.38
C THR A 22 17.90 -34.62 -31.81
N ALA A 23 17.66 -34.29 -33.09
CA ALA A 23 17.87 -32.93 -33.60
C ALA A 23 17.03 -31.88 -32.86
N PHE A 24 15.78 -32.22 -32.49
CA PHE A 24 14.91 -31.34 -31.73
C PHE A 24 15.38 -31.14 -30.29
N ASN A 25 15.85 -32.20 -29.62
CA ASN A 25 16.38 -32.13 -28.26
C ASN A 25 17.73 -31.40 -28.19
N GLU A 26 18.57 -31.50 -29.22
CA GLU A 26 19.85 -30.80 -29.32
C GLU A 26 19.72 -29.34 -29.77
N GLY A 27 18.52 -28.90 -30.18
CA GLY A 27 18.28 -27.52 -30.63
C GLY A 27 18.86 -27.20 -32.02
N LEU A 28 19.04 -28.22 -32.87
CA LEU A 28 19.54 -28.06 -34.25
C LEU A 28 18.41 -27.61 -35.20
N TRP A 29 17.87 -26.41 -34.99
CA TRP A 29 16.64 -25.93 -35.63
C TRP A 29 16.62 -26.03 -37.16
N PRO A 30 17.67 -25.66 -37.92
CA PRO A 30 17.68 -25.82 -39.38
C PRO A 30 17.53 -27.29 -39.82
N ASN A 31 18.11 -28.22 -39.07
CA ASN A 31 17.98 -29.66 -39.34
C ASN A 31 16.57 -30.15 -39.04
N VAL A 32 15.96 -29.66 -37.95
CA VAL A 32 14.57 -29.96 -37.59
C VAL A 32 13.61 -29.48 -38.69
N VAL A 33 13.73 -28.23 -39.16
CA VAL A 33 12.90 -27.67 -40.24
C VAL A 33 12.96 -28.56 -41.49
N ARG A 34 14.17 -28.93 -41.93
CA ARG A 34 14.37 -29.77 -43.12
C ARG A 34 13.76 -31.16 -42.95
N LEU A 35 14.03 -31.83 -41.82
CA LEU A 35 13.53 -33.17 -41.55
C LEU A 35 12.01 -33.18 -41.39
N ALA A 36 11.45 -32.23 -40.64
CA ALA A 36 10.00 -32.09 -40.45
C ALA A 36 9.28 -31.81 -41.78
N ALA A 37 9.81 -30.93 -42.64
CA ALA A 37 9.27 -30.69 -43.98
C ALA A 37 9.29 -31.93 -44.88
N GLN A 38 10.37 -32.72 -44.80
CA GLN A 38 10.48 -33.99 -45.54
C GLN A 38 9.43 -35.01 -45.05
N ARG A 39 9.23 -35.12 -43.74
CA ARG A 39 8.23 -36.02 -43.16
C ARG A 39 6.80 -35.56 -43.45
N TYR A 40 6.53 -34.26 -43.42
CA TYR A 40 5.23 -33.71 -43.82
C TYR A 40 4.93 -34.04 -45.29
N LYS A 41 5.90 -33.87 -46.20
CA LYS A 41 5.72 -34.25 -47.61
C LYS A 41 5.40 -35.73 -47.79
N ALA A 42 6.06 -36.60 -47.02
CA ALA A 42 5.90 -38.05 -47.12
C ALA A 42 4.60 -38.58 -46.49
N LYS A 43 4.28 -38.14 -45.27
CA LYS A 43 3.17 -38.67 -44.46
C LYS A 43 1.89 -37.83 -44.53
N LYS A 44 1.98 -36.57 -44.97
CA LYS A 44 0.89 -35.58 -44.96
C LYS A 44 0.22 -35.40 -43.59
N ASP A 45 0.94 -35.71 -42.52
CA ASP A 45 0.48 -35.58 -41.15
C ASP A 45 0.76 -34.15 -40.64
N PRO A 46 -0.29 -33.36 -40.30
CA PRO A 46 -0.16 -31.97 -39.85
C PRO A 46 0.77 -31.77 -38.65
N TYR A 47 1.00 -32.80 -37.83
CA TYR A 47 1.92 -32.73 -36.69
C TYR A 47 3.35 -32.39 -37.10
N TYR A 48 3.82 -32.87 -38.26
CA TYR A 48 5.16 -32.53 -38.76
C TYR A 48 5.24 -31.09 -39.26
N GLU A 49 4.14 -30.51 -39.74
CA GLU A 49 4.10 -29.06 -40.05
C GLU A 49 4.17 -28.25 -38.76
N ALA A 50 3.52 -28.70 -37.67
CA ALA A 50 3.64 -28.06 -36.35
C ALA A 50 5.08 -28.08 -35.81
N ILE A 51 5.80 -29.20 -35.93
CA ILE A 51 7.23 -29.29 -35.57
C ILE A 51 8.09 -28.33 -36.39
N LYS A 52 7.81 -28.24 -37.70
CA LYS A 52 8.53 -27.35 -38.61
C LYS A 52 8.35 -25.88 -38.21
N VAL A 53 7.10 -25.42 -38.07
CA VAL A 53 6.76 -24.05 -37.66
C VAL A 53 7.34 -23.73 -36.28
N CYS A 54 7.31 -24.70 -35.36
CA CYS A 54 7.94 -24.59 -34.05
C CYS A 54 9.45 -24.36 -34.17
N ALA A 55 10.16 -25.12 -35.01
CA ALA A 55 11.59 -24.91 -35.22
C ALA A 55 11.91 -23.59 -35.95
N GLU A 56 11.07 -23.15 -36.90
CA GLU A 56 11.20 -21.85 -37.56
C GLU A 56 11.10 -20.69 -36.55
N SER A 57 10.24 -20.82 -35.53
CA SER A 57 10.09 -19.81 -34.47
C SER A 57 11.36 -19.60 -33.63
N GLN A 58 12.27 -20.57 -33.64
CA GLN A 58 13.52 -20.55 -32.90
C GLN A 58 14.70 -19.99 -33.72
N MET A 59 14.47 -19.65 -34.99
CA MET A 59 15.50 -19.07 -35.86
C MET A 59 15.55 -17.55 -35.73
N ASP A 60 16.66 -16.92 -36.14
CA ASP A 60 16.92 -15.51 -35.82
C ASP A 60 16.12 -14.51 -36.66
N THR A 61 15.57 -14.90 -37.81
CA THR A 61 14.91 -13.94 -38.71
C THR A 61 13.46 -13.66 -38.32
N VAL A 62 13.03 -12.40 -38.43
CA VAL A 62 11.66 -11.95 -38.09
C VAL A 62 10.59 -12.66 -38.93
N GLY A 63 10.90 -12.98 -40.19
CA GLY A 63 9.97 -13.71 -41.07
C GLY A 63 9.70 -15.14 -40.60
N GLU A 64 10.73 -15.83 -40.12
CA GLU A 64 10.60 -17.20 -39.60
C GLU A 64 9.95 -17.20 -38.21
N LYS A 65 10.31 -16.24 -37.35
CA LYS A 65 9.67 -16.02 -36.04
C LYS A 65 8.18 -15.70 -36.12
N SER A 66 7.73 -15.05 -37.19
CA SER A 66 6.31 -14.70 -37.37
C SER A 66 5.48 -15.80 -38.01
N GLY A 67 6.08 -16.85 -38.58
CA GLY A 67 5.38 -17.97 -39.21
C GLY A 67 4.39 -18.67 -38.27
N ILE A 68 4.72 -18.76 -36.98
CA ILE A 68 3.84 -19.32 -35.94
C ILE A 68 2.53 -18.55 -35.78
N VAL A 69 2.55 -17.22 -35.92
CA VAL A 69 1.36 -16.37 -35.80
C VAL A 69 0.37 -16.69 -36.91
N PHE A 70 0.86 -16.79 -38.15
CA PHE A 70 0.03 -17.10 -39.30
C PHE A 70 -0.54 -18.52 -39.24
N ALA A 71 0.26 -19.48 -38.77
CA ALA A 71 -0.21 -20.86 -38.60
C ALA A 71 -1.36 -20.93 -37.58
N ILE A 72 -1.25 -20.22 -36.46
CA ILE A 72 -2.29 -20.18 -35.43
C ILE A 72 -3.52 -19.43 -35.93
N ASP A 73 -3.36 -18.26 -36.56
CA ASP A 73 -4.47 -17.48 -37.12
C ASP A 73 -5.27 -18.31 -38.15
N ALA A 74 -4.58 -19.06 -39.02
CA ALA A 74 -5.21 -19.96 -39.97
C ALA A 74 -6.06 -21.04 -39.28
N LEU A 75 -5.53 -21.69 -38.23
CA LEU A 75 -6.26 -22.69 -37.44
C LEU A 75 -7.44 -22.10 -36.67
N VAL A 76 -7.33 -20.87 -36.19
CA VAL A 76 -8.41 -20.18 -35.48
C VAL A 76 -9.55 -19.81 -36.44
N ARG A 77 -9.21 -19.30 -37.64
CA ARG A 77 -10.18 -18.95 -38.70
C ARG A 77 -10.94 -20.16 -39.24
N ASP A 78 -10.26 -21.30 -39.37
CA ASP A 78 -10.93 -22.56 -39.67
C ASP A 78 -11.69 -23.07 -38.44
N LYS A 79 -13.00 -22.82 -38.40
CA LYS A 79 -13.88 -23.23 -37.30
C LYS A 79 -13.97 -24.76 -37.12
N THR A 80 -13.53 -25.54 -38.11
CA THR A 80 -13.55 -27.01 -38.06
C THR A 80 -12.20 -27.62 -37.66
N ALA A 81 -11.14 -26.82 -37.64
CA ALA A 81 -9.82 -27.28 -37.25
C ALA A 81 -9.79 -27.70 -35.77
N VAL A 82 -9.34 -28.94 -35.53
CA VAL A 82 -9.06 -29.49 -34.20
C VAL A 82 -7.64 -30.06 -34.23
N PRO A 83 -6.61 -29.22 -33.99
CA PRO A 83 -5.22 -29.68 -33.92
C PRO A 83 -5.08 -30.70 -32.80
N ASP A 84 -4.19 -31.68 -32.95
CA ASP A 84 -3.91 -32.62 -31.87
C ASP A 84 -3.24 -31.93 -30.66
N PHE A 85 -3.32 -32.56 -29.49
CA PHE A 85 -2.84 -31.98 -28.24
C PHE A 85 -1.35 -31.61 -28.28
N ASP A 86 -0.50 -32.51 -28.79
CA ASP A 86 0.95 -32.26 -28.85
C ASP A 86 1.30 -31.13 -29.83
N SER A 87 0.54 -30.96 -30.93
CA SER A 87 0.67 -29.79 -31.80
C SER A 87 0.38 -28.48 -31.05
N LEU A 88 -0.64 -28.47 -30.18
CA LEU A 88 -0.98 -27.29 -29.36
C LEU A 88 0.14 -26.95 -28.36
N GLU A 89 0.76 -27.95 -27.73
CA GLU A 89 1.91 -27.76 -26.84
C GLU A 89 3.11 -27.14 -27.59
N LEU A 90 3.39 -27.62 -28.81
CA LEU A 90 4.45 -27.05 -29.66
C LEU A 90 4.15 -25.60 -30.04
N TYR A 91 2.92 -25.29 -30.44
CA TYR A 91 2.53 -23.93 -30.81
C TYR A 91 2.59 -22.97 -29.62
N GLU A 92 2.11 -23.36 -28.45
CA GLU A 92 2.15 -22.51 -27.25
C GLU A 92 3.60 -22.25 -26.79
N TRP A 93 4.46 -23.27 -26.82
CA TRP A 93 5.90 -23.09 -26.52
C TRP A 93 6.56 -22.12 -27.51
N SER A 94 6.24 -22.26 -28.80
CA SER A 94 6.78 -21.41 -29.87
C SER A 94 6.43 -19.94 -29.71
N ILE A 95 5.20 -19.61 -29.31
CA ILE A 95 4.78 -18.21 -29.09
C ILE A 95 5.55 -17.58 -27.92
N LYS A 96 5.73 -18.32 -26.82
CA LYS A 96 6.41 -17.83 -25.62
C LYS A 96 7.88 -17.52 -25.89
N GLU A 97 8.58 -18.40 -26.61
CA GLU A 97 9.98 -18.19 -27.01
C GLU A 97 10.16 -17.10 -28.07
N ALA A 98 9.26 -17.04 -29.06
CA ALA A 98 9.32 -16.01 -30.09
C ALA A 98 8.99 -14.59 -29.55
N GLY A 99 8.46 -14.49 -28.33
CA GLY A 99 8.13 -13.22 -27.67
C GLY A 99 7.02 -12.44 -28.37
N VAL A 100 6.17 -13.12 -29.15
CA VAL A 100 5.14 -12.46 -29.96
C VAL A 100 3.90 -12.19 -29.12
N PRO A 101 3.42 -10.92 -29.03
CA PRO A 101 2.22 -10.59 -28.28
C PRO A 101 0.97 -11.07 -29.03
N LEU A 102 0.44 -12.23 -28.63
CA LEU A 102 -0.85 -12.73 -29.10
C LEU A 102 -1.89 -12.71 -27.97
N ASP A 103 -3.13 -12.38 -28.31
CA ASP A 103 -4.25 -12.57 -27.39
C ASP A 103 -4.53 -14.06 -27.26
N TYR A 104 -4.03 -14.65 -26.16
CA TYR A 104 -4.19 -16.07 -25.87
C TYR A 104 -5.67 -16.49 -25.88
N SER A 105 -6.57 -15.64 -25.38
CA SER A 105 -8.00 -15.94 -25.27
C SER A 105 -8.71 -16.03 -26.62
N GLN A 106 -8.18 -15.36 -27.64
CA GLN A 106 -8.70 -15.39 -29.01
C GLN A 106 -7.94 -16.37 -29.92
N THR A 107 -6.85 -16.96 -29.45
CA THR A 107 -5.96 -17.80 -30.25
C THR A 107 -5.81 -19.22 -29.67
N ILE A 108 -4.73 -19.50 -28.93
CA ILE A 108 -4.45 -20.83 -28.36
C ILE A 108 -5.57 -21.29 -27.43
N GLY A 109 -6.14 -20.40 -26.61
CA GLY A 109 -7.26 -20.71 -25.73
C GLY A 109 -8.47 -21.28 -26.48
N VAL A 110 -8.81 -20.67 -27.63
CA VAL A 110 -9.90 -21.15 -28.50
C VAL A 110 -9.62 -22.56 -29.03
N LEU A 111 -8.39 -22.80 -29.49
CA LEU A 111 -7.99 -24.11 -30.01
C LEU A 111 -8.02 -25.18 -28.90
N ARG A 112 -7.56 -24.87 -27.69
CA ARG A 112 -7.66 -25.76 -26.52
C ARG A 112 -9.11 -26.04 -26.14
N ALA A 113 -9.99 -25.04 -26.16
CA ALA A 113 -11.42 -25.25 -25.89
C ALA A 113 -12.10 -26.14 -26.93
N ARG A 114 -11.79 -25.94 -28.23
CA ARG A 114 -12.28 -26.81 -29.32
C ARG A 114 -11.79 -28.24 -29.16
N TRP A 115 -10.49 -28.41 -28.87
CA TRP A 115 -9.89 -29.73 -28.65
C TRP A 115 -10.55 -30.45 -27.45
N ALA A 116 -10.73 -29.75 -26.33
CA ALA A 116 -11.39 -30.30 -25.15
C ALA A 116 -12.82 -30.73 -25.43
N LYS A 117 -13.58 -29.95 -26.20
CA LYS A 117 -14.95 -30.27 -26.62
C LYS A 117 -15.00 -31.51 -27.51
N ALA A 118 -14.07 -31.65 -28.45
CA ALA A 118 -13.97 -32.83 -29.31
C ALA A 118 -13.52 -34.10 -28.56
N ASN A 119 -12.76 -33.94 -27.48
CA ASN A 119 -12.12 -35.03 -26.74
C ASN A 119 -12.51 -35.04 -25.24
N ALA A 120 -13.78 -34.78 -24.92
CA ALA A 120 -14.25 -34.51 -23.55
C ALA A 120 -13.93 -35.61 -22.51
N THR A 121 -13.72 -36.86 -22.94
CA THR A 121 -13.38 -38.00 -22.08
C THR A 121 -11.87 -38.19 -21.87
N SER A 122 -11.03 -37.45 -22.59
CA SER A 122 -9.57 -37.55 -22.52
C SER A 122 -9.03 -36.96 -21.21
N PRO A 123 -7.97 -37.55 -20.61
CA PRO A 123 -7.32 -36.97 -19.43
C PRO A 123 -6.65 -35.62 -19.71
N HIS A 124 -6.23 -35.36 -20.96
CA HIS A 124 -5.54 -34.10 -21.33
C HIS A 124 -6.47 -32.87 -21.32
N VAL A 125 -7.79 -33.05 -21.14
CA VAL A 125 -8.72 -31.92 -20.94
C VAL A 125 -8.34 -31.11 -19.69
N VAL A 126 -7.81 -31.77 -18.66
CA VAL A 126 -7.32 -31.11 -17.45
C VAL A 126 -6.08 -30.26 -17.74
N GLU A 127 -5.16 -30.74 -18.59
CA GLU A 127 -4.00 -29.94 -19.03
C GLU A 127 -4.42 -28.77 -19.90
N CYS A 128 -5.41 -28.93 -20.79
CA CYS A 128 -6.00 -27.80 -21.53
C CYS A 128 -6.60 -26.74 -20.58
N LEU A 129 -7.32 -27.18 -19.54
CA LEU A 129 -7.85 -26.28 -18.52
C LEU A 129 -6.73 -25.55 -17.79
N ARG A 130 -5.71 -26.30 -17.35
CA ARG A 130 -4.53 -25.77 -16.66
C ARG A 130 -3.83 -24.69 -17.47
N SER A 131 -3.54 -24.94 -18.74
CA SER A 131 -2.88 -23.94 -19.60
C SER A 131 -3.71 -22.67 -19.74
N CYS A 132 -5.04 -22.78 -19.92
CA CYS A 132 -5.91 -21.60 -19.96
C CYS A 132 -5.96 -20.84 -18.62
N VAL A 133 -6.03 -21.56 -17.50
CA VAL A 133 -5.99 -20.93 -16.16
C VAL A 133 -4.66 -20.23 -15.91
N LEU A 134 -3.53 -20.84 -16.25
CA LEU A 134 -2.20 -20.25 -16.09
C LEU A 134 -1.97 -19.05 -17.02
N ALA A 135 -2.58 -19.06 -18.21
CA ALA A 135 -2.62 -17.90 -19.11
C ALA A 135 -3.64 -16.81 -18.69
N TRP A 136 -4.40 -17.06 -17.62
CA TRP A 136 -5.51 -16.23 -17.12
C TRP A 136 -6.61 -15.98 -18.16
N ASP A 137 -6.91 -16.99 -18.98
CA ASP A 137 -7.98 -16.99 -19.97
C ASP A 137 -9.25 -17.61 -19.38
N LEU A 138 -10.04 -16.76 -18.70
CA LEU A 138 -11.23 -17.21 -17.98
C LEU A 138 -12.35 -17.62 -18.94
N VAL A 139 -12.40 -17.04 -20.14
CA VAL A 139 -13.42 -17.34 -21.15
C VAL A 139 -13.32 -18.80 -21.61
N ASN A 140 -12.15 -19.23 -22.07
CA ASN A 140 -11.96 -20.60 -22.52
C ASN A 140 -11.82 -21.58 -21.35
N ALA A 141 -11.23 -21.15 -20.22
CA ALA A 141 -11.17 -22.00 -19.02
C ALA A 141 -12.57 -22.39 -18.52
N GLN A 142 -13.53 -21.45 -18.50
CA GLN A 142 -14.91 -21.72 -18.13
C GLN A 142 -15.56 -22.75 -19.07
N GLN A 143 -15.36 -22.61 -20.38
CA GLN A 143 -15.91 -23.55 -21.38
C GLN A 143 -15.32 -24.96 -21.24
N ILE A 144 -14.00 -25.04 -21.01
CA ILE A 144 -13.30 -26.31 -20.79
C ILE A 144 -13.78 -26.96 -19.50
N ALA A 145 -13.90 -26.21 -18.41
CA ALA A 145 -14.40 -26.73 -17.13
C ALA A 145 -15.85 -27.24 -17.23
N ALA A 146 -16.73 -26.53 -17.94
CA ALA A 146 -18.10 -26.97 -18.19
C ALA A 146 -18.14 -28.24 -19.07
N THR A 147 -17.23 -28.36 -20.02
CA THR A 147 -17.07 -29.58 -20.85
C THR A 147 -16.58 -30.75 -20.00
N LEU A 148 -15.64 -30.50 -19.10
CA LEU A 148 -15.08 -31.49 -18.19
C LEU A 148 -16.12 -32.03 -17.20
N ASP A 149 -16.95 -31.17 -16.60
CA ASP A 149 -18.07 -31.61 -15.72
C ASP A 149 -19.07 -32.48 -16.49
N LYS A 150 -19.43 -32.11 -17.72
CA LYS A 150 -20.39 -32.86 -18.54
C LYS A 150 -19.83 -34.17 -19.09
N GLY A 151 -18.58 -34.18 -19.55
CA GLY A 151 -17.93 -35.33 -20.18
C GLY A 151 -17.44 -36.37 -19.18
N GLN A 152 -17.23 -35.97 -17.93
CA GLN A 152 -16.70 -36.83 -16.86
C GLN A 152 -17.47 -36.63 -15.54
N PRO A 153 -18.81 -36.82 -15.53
CA PRO A 153 -19.62 -36.54 -14.35
C PRO A 153 -19.24 -37.47 -13.20
N GLY A 154 -19.02 -36.91 -12.01
CA GLY A 154 -18.71 -37.66 -10.79
C GLY A 154 -17.28 -38.20 -10.67
N LYS A 155 -16.40 -37.98 -11.66
CA LYS A 155 -14.95 -38.22 -11.52
C LYS A 155 -14.30 -37.14 -10.66
N ASN A 156 -13.10 -37.45 -10.14
CA ASN A 156 -12.31 -36.54 -9.29
C ASN A 156 -13.12 -36.03 -8.09
N ASP A 157 -13.87 -36.95 -7.47
CA ASP A 157 -14.77 -36.70 -6.34
C ASP A 157 -15.78 -35.56 -6.55
N GLY A 158 -16.11 -35.20 -7.79
CA GLY A 158 -17.04 -34.11 -8.10
C GLY A 158 -16.40 -32.71 -8.15
N LYS A 159 -15.07 -32.60 -7.97
CA LYS A 159 -14.32 -31.32 -8.04
C LYS A 159 -14.50 -30.58 -9.37
N HIS A 160 -14.67 -31.31 -10.49
CA HIS A 160 -14.87 -30.69 -11.81
C HIS A 160 -16.10 -29.77 -11.86
N MET A 161 -17.18 -30.13 -11.14
CA MET A 161 -18.36 -29.29 -11.02
C MET A 161 -18.00 -27.96 -10.34
N PHE A 162 -17.27 -28.02 -9.22
CA PHE A 162 -16.86 -26.83 -8.49
C PHE A 162 -15.83 -25.99 -9.26
N TRP A 163 -14.90 -26.61 -10.00
CA TRP A 163 -14.03 -25.87 -10.94
C TRP A 163 -14.87 -25.08 -11.95
N SER A 164 -15.91 -25.70 -12.52
CA SER A 164 -16.82 -25.03 -13.45
C SER A 164 -17.62 -23.92 -12.78
N ILE A 165 -18.09 -24.09 -11.55
CA ILE A 165 -18.81 -23.06 -10.80
C ILE A 165 -17.88 -21.88 -10.49
N THR A 166 -16.70 -22.14 -9.92
CA THR A 166 -15.70 -21.13 -9.56
C THR A 166 -15.26 -20.33 -10.78
N LEU A 167 -14.97 -20.98 -11.91
CA LEU A 167 -14.58 -20.28 -13.15
C LEU A 167 -15.74 -19.50 -13.78
N THR A 168 -16.98 -20.01 -13.70
CA THR A 168 -18.17 -19.25 -14.11
C THR A 168 -18.33 -17.98 -13.28
N TYR A 169 -18.14 -18.07 -11.96
CA TYR A 169 -18.21 -16.92 -11.07
C TYR A 169 -17.05 -15.93 -11.29
N LEU A 170 -15.80 -16.41 -11.38
CA LEU A 170 -14.64 -15.58 -11.69
C LEU A 170 -14.81 -14.84 -13.01
N LEU A 171 -15.31 -15.51 -14.05
CA LEU A 171 -15.60 -14.87 -15.34
C LEU A 171 -16.66 -13.78 -15.16
N SER A 172 -17.72 -14.02 -14.37
CA SER A 172 -18.80 -13.05 -14.16
C SER A 172 -18.36 -11.73 -13.53
N ILE A 173 -17.26 -11.73 -12.76
CA ILE A 173 -16.71 -10.53 -12.11
C ILE A 173 -15.44 -10.02 -12.81
N SER A 174 -15.05 -10.64 -13.94
CA SER A 174 -13.86 -10.28 -14.69
C SER A 174 -14.18 -9.34 -15.84
N PRO A 175 -13.27 -8.41 -16.19
CA PRO A 175 -13.36 -7.64 -17.44
C PRO A 175 -13.41 -8.49 -18.72
N GLN A 176 -13.00 -9.77 -18.63
CA GLN A 176 -13.09 -10.72 -19.75
C GLN A 176 -14.52 -11.22 -20.00
N CYS A 177 -15.47 -10.91 -19.12
CA CYS A 177 -16.86 -11.30 -19.30
C CYS A 177 -17.41 -10.67 -20.59
N PRO A 178 -18.04 -11.46 -21.49
CA PRO A 178 -18.76 -10.90 -22.62
C PRO A 178 -19.80 -9.87 -22.16
N GLU A 179 -19.99 -8.81 -22.95
CA GLU A 179 -20.91 -7.72 -22.62
C GLU A 179 -22.31 -8.27 -22.24
N ARG A 180 -22.85 -7.77 -21.12
CA ARG A 180 -24.18 -8.10 -20.58
C ARG A 180 -24.37 -9.56 -20.12
N MET A 181 -23.29 -10.35 -20.03
CA MET A 181 -23.34 -11.75 -19.57
C MET A 181 -22.91 -11.95 -18.11
N ASP A 182 -22.39 -10.92 -17.47
CA ASP A 182 -21.94 -10.87 -16.07
C ASP A 182 -23.05 -11.30 -15.10
N VAL A 183 -24.24 -10.70 -15.21
CA VAL A 183 -25.40 -11.04 -14.37
C VAL A 183 -25.84 -12.49 -14.60
N MET A 184 -25.82 -12.96 -15.85
CA MET A 184 -26.22 -14.32 -16.21
C MET A 184 -25.27 -15.37 -15.64
N PHE A 185 -23.96 -15.18 -15.81
CA PHE A 185 -22.96 -16.11 -15.26
C PHE A 185 -22.94 -16.08 -13.73
N GLY A 186 -23.05 -14.90 -13.12
CA GLY A 186 -23.17 -14.79 -11.66
C GLY A 186 -24.41 -15.50 -11.12
N LYS A 187 -25.57 -15.35 -11.79
CA LYS A 187 -26.80 -16.06 -11.43
C LYS A 187 -26.67 -17.57 -11.65
N LEU A 188 -26.05 -18.02 -12.73
CA LEU A 188 -25.84 -19.43 -13.01
C LEU A 188 -25.00 -20.11 -11.92
N ALA A 189 -23.88 -19.48 -11.52
CA ALA A 189 -23.03 -20.01 -10.45
C ALA A 189 -23.79 -20.12 -9.12
N ARG A 190 -24.56 -19.08 -8.75
CA ARG A 190 -25.41 -19.11 -7.54
C ARG A 190 -26.44 -20.23 -7.59
N MET A 191 -27.19 -20.36 -8.69
CA MET A 191 -28.21 -21.40 -8.84
C MET A 191 -27.62 -22.82 -8.78
N GLN A 192 -26.42 -23.03 -9.34
CA GLN A 192 -25.73 -24.32 -9.27
C GLN A 192 -25.33 -24.67 -7.83
N LEU A 193 -24.85 -23.69 -7.05
CA LEU A 193 -24.52 -23.90 -5.63
C LEU A 193 -25.76 -24.06 -4.76
N GLU A 194 -26.84 -23.33 -5.00
CA GLU A 194 -28.12 -23.54 -4.30
C GLU A 194 -28.66 -24.95 -4.54
N LYS A 195 -28.57 -25.45 -5.78
CA LYS A 195 -28.95 -26.83 -6.08
C LYS A 195 -28.10 -27.84 -5.31
N ALA A 196 -26.79 -27.61 -5.23
CA ALA A 196 -25.88 -28.46 -4.44
C ALA A 196 -26.21 -28.40 -2.93
N ALA A 197 -26.52 -27.23 -2.39
CA ALA A 197 -26.94 -27.05 -1.00
C ALA A 197 -28.24 -27.82 -0.70
N ASN A 198 -29.25 -27.72 -1.56
CA ASN A 198 -30.52 -28.43 -1.41
C ASN A 198 -30.36 -29.96 -1.46
N ILE A 199 -29.46 -30.47 -2.32
CA ILE A 199 -29.11 -31.91 -2.35
C ILE A 199 -28.47 -32.33 -1.03
N SER A 200 -27.61 -31.49 -0.45
CA SER A 200 -26.92 -31.79 0.81
C SER A 200 -27.88 -31.79 1.99
N ALA A 201 -28.82 -30.83 2.02
CA ALA A 201 -29.85 -30.73 3.05
C ALA A 201 -30.83 -31.91 3.05
N SER A 202 -31.06 -32.53 1.87
CA SER A 202 -31.96 -33.68 1.71
C SER A 202 -31.30 -35.04 1.93
N ALA A 203 -29.98 -35.10 2.15
CA ALA A 203 -29.19 -36.32 2.30
C ALA A 203 -29.20 -36.91 3.74
N THR A 204 -30.32 -36.82 4.46
CA THR A 204 -30.44 -37.17 5.90
C THR A 204 -30.54 -38.67 6.22
N ASN A 205 -30.29 -39.61 5.29
CA ASN A 205 -30.53 -41.06 5.51
C ASN A 205 -29.47 -42.00 4.91
N GLY A 206 -28.17 -41.72 5.08
CA GLY A 206 -27.09 -42.72 4.90
C GLY A 206 -26.91 -43.37 3.52
N LYS A 207 -27.71 -42.99 2.52
CA LYS A 207 -27.50 -43.35 1.11
C LYS A 207 -26.81 -42.18 0.43
N SER A 208 -25.51 -42.32 0.14
CA SER A 208 -24.76 -41.36 -0.68
C SER A 208 -25.52 -41.09 -1.98
N GLN A 209 -26.22 -39.96 -2.05
CA GLN A 209 -26.70 -39.43 -3.32
C GLN A 209 -25.51 -38.88 -4.10
N ALA A 210 -25.58 -39.02 -5.42
CA ALA A 210 -24.52 -38.76 -6.39
C ALA A 210 -23.72 -37.49 -6.07
N GLY A 211 -22.40 -37.53 -6.29
CA GLY A 211 -21.38 -36.52 -5.94
C GLY A 211 -21.55 -35.09 -6.51
N ARG A 212 -22.72 -34.48 -6.36
CA ARG A 212 -23.09 -33.10 -6.73
C ARG A 212 -23.62 -32.26 -5.56
N GLY A 213 -23.66 -32.82 -4.34
CA GLY A 213 -23.88 -32.05 -3.11
C GLY A 213 -22.60 -31.43 -2.55
N LEU A 214 -22.75 -30.47 -1.63
CA LEU A 214 -21.70 -29.87 -0.80
C LEU A 214 -21.24 -30.89 0.26
N ARG A 215 -19.95 -31.17 0.31
CA ARG A 215 -19.33 -32.18 1.19
C ARG A 215 -18.23 -31.58 2.03
N GLU A 216 -17.33 -30.84 1.38
CA GLU A 216 -16.16 -30.26 2.03
C GLU A 216 -16.43 -28.84 2.54
N GLU A 217 -15.66 -28.41 3.55
CA GLU A 217 -15.77 -27.06 4.12
C GLU A 217 -15.63 -25.97 3.05
N GLU A 218 -14.69 -26.12 2.10
CA GLU A 218 -14.48 -25.15 1.03
C GLU A 218 -15.63 -25.04 0.03
N GLU A 219 -16.40 -26.12 -0.17
CA GLU A 219 -17.58 -26.10 -1.04
C GLU A 219 -18.72 -25.33 -0.39
N ILE A 220 -18.86 -25.46 0.93
CA ILE A 220 -19.81 -24.70 1.74
C ILE A 220 -19.37 -23.23 1.81
N ASN A 221 -18.09 -22.95 2.05
CA ASN A 221 -17.55 -21.59 2.04
C ASN A 221 -17.78 -20.90 0.68
N LEU A 222 -17.58 -21.61 -0.43
CA LEU A 222 -17.88 -21.11 -1.77
C LEU A 222 -19.37 -20.78 -1.96
N TYR A 223 -20.28 -21.62 -1.46
CA TYR A 223 -21.72 -21.36 -1.49
C TYR A 223 -22.06 -20.02 -0.82
N TYR A 224 -21.55 -19.77 0.39
CA TYR A 224 -21.78 -18.51 1.08
C TYR A 224 -21.10 -17.32 0.41
N ARG A 225 -19.85 -17.48 -0.07
CA ARG A 225 -19.11 -16.41 -0.74
C ARG A 225 -19.78 -15.93 -2.04
N VAL A 226 -20.36 -16.85 -2.82
CA VAL A 226 -21.05 -16.56 -4.09
C VAL A 226 -22.52 -16.17 -3.87
N GLY A 227 -23.18 -16.79 -2.88
CA GLY A 227 -24.57 -16.53 -2.50
C GLY A 227 -24.78 -15.21 -1.75
N GLY A 228 -23.76 -14.70 -1.04
CA GLY A 228 -23.81 -13.42 -0.34
C GLY A 228 -24.86 -13.39 0.77
N LYS A 229 -25.42 -12.20 1.05
CA LYS A 229 -26.38 -11.95 2.15
C LYS A 229 -27.55 -12.95 2.15
N GLU A 230 -28.11 -13.25 0.98
CA GLU A 230 -29.26 -14.15 0.86
C GLU A 230 -28.96 -15.55 1.39
N ALA A 231 -27.75 -16.07 1.17
CA ALA A 231 -27.34 -17.38 1.70
C ALA A 231 -27.26 -17.37 3.23
N TYR A 232 -26.70 -16.30 3.82
CA TYR A 232 -26.64 -16.16 5.28
C TYR A 232 -28.02 -16.04 5.92
N THR A 233 -28.91 -15.21 5.37
CA THR A 233 -30.28 -15.07 5.91
C THR A 233 -31.06 -16.39 5.83
N LYS A 234 -30.94 -17.14 4.71
CA LYS A 234 -31.57 -18.47 4.57
C LYS A 234 -31.05 -19.49 5.60
N SER A 235 -29.79 -19.38 5.99
CA SER A 235 -29.19 -20.30 6.98
C SER A 235 -29.79 -20.19 8.38
N LEU A 236 -30.41 -19.05 8.70
CA LEU A 236 -31.01 -18.77 10.01
C LEU A 236 -32.43 -19.32 10.17
N SER A 237 -33.14 -19.59 9.07
CA SER A 237 -34.55 -20.01 9.11
C SER A 237 -34.77 -21.52 8.96
N ALA A 238 -33.74 -22.27 8.55
CA ALA A 238 -33.84 -23.72 8.35
C ALA A 238 -33.27 -24.46 9.56
N GLU A 239 -34.11 -25.04 10.41
CA GLU A 239 -33.62 -25.91 11.50
C GLU A 239 -33.02 -27.21 10.94
N SER A 240 -31.89 -27.66 11.47
CA SER A 240 -31.25 -28.95 11.17
C SER A 240 -30.80 -29.19 9.71
N ASN A 241 -30.08 -28.23 9.10
CA ASN A 241 -29.41 -28.42 7.81
C ASN A 241 -27.88 -28.47 7.97
N PRO A 242 -27.17 -29.51 7.47
CA PRO A 242 -25.72 -29.66 7.61
C PRO A 242 -24.91 -28.50 7.00
N VAL A 243 -25.50 -27.70 6.11
CA VAL A 243 -24.85 -26.57 5.44
C VAL A 243 -24.98 -25.26 6.25
N ASN A 244 -25.79 -25.24 7.31
CA ASN A 244 -26.04 -24.04 8.10
C ASN A 244 -24.81 -23.55 8.86
N VAL A 245 -24.72 -22.22 9.05
CA VAL A 245 -23.61 -21.56 9.77
C VAL A 245 -23.38 -22.18 11.15
N LEU A 246 -24.44 -22.35 11.95
CA LEU A 246 -24.33 -22.89 13.30
C LEU A 246 -23.99 -24.37 13.34
N GLU A 247 -24.43 -25.14 12.35
CA GLU A 247 -24.10 -26.57 12.25
C GLU A 247 -22.62 -26.75 11.88
N GLN A 248 -22.12 -25.92 10.97
CA GLN A 248 -20.69 -25.85 10.66
C GLN A 248 -19.87 -25.44 11.89
N TYR A 249 -20.33 -24.46 12.65
CA TYR A 249 -19.72 -24.07 13.92
C TYR A 249 -19.76 -25.20 14.97
N ASN A 250 -20.82 -25.99 15.01
CA ASN A 250 -20.92 -27.15 15.90
C ASN A 250 -19.84 -28.19 15.60
N GLN A 251 -19.48 -28.37 14.33
CA GLN A 251 -18.38 -29.23 13.85
C GLN A 251 -16.97 -28.65 14.10
N GLY A 252 -16.84 -27.47 14.73
CA GLY A 252 -15.55 -26.84 15.00
C GLY A 252 -15.11 -25.79 13.97
N ARG A 253 -15.93 -25.54 12.93
CA ARG A 253 -15.58 -24.63 11.82
C ARG A 253 -16.06 -23.20 12.11
N LYS A 254 -15.14 -22.32 12.47
CA LYS A 254 -15.44 -20.93 12.89
C LYS A 254 -15.52 -19.90 11.76
N HIS A 255 -15.06 -20.24 10.56
CA HIS A 255 -14.91 -19.29 9.46
C HIS A 255 -16.24 -18.67 9.05
N LEU A 256 -17.24 -19.51 8.76
CA LEU A 256 -18.58 -19.07 8.34
C LEU A 256 -19.30 -18.24 9.41
N LEU A 257 -19.10 -18.56 10.70
CA LEU A 257 -19.64 -17.76 11.78
C LEU A 257 -19.13 -16.31 11.68
N ARG A 258 -17.82 -16.12 11.49
CA ARG A 258 -17.21 -14.78 11.38
C ARG A 258 -17.70 -14.02 10.14
N GLU A 259 -17.74 -14.70 8.99
CA GLU A 259 -18.23 -14.09 7.75
C GLU A 259 -19.72 -13.71 7.84
N SER A 260 -20.55 -14.54 8.48
CA SER A 260 -21.97 -14.24 8.67
C SER A 260 -22.20 -13.05 9.61
N LEU A 261 -21.44 -12.96 10.72
CA LEU A 261 -21.49 -11.81 11.62
C LEU A 261 -21.06 -10.52 10.89
N GLU A 262 -20.02 -10.58 10.06
CA GLU A 262 -19.60 -9.42 9.26
C GLU A 262 -20.66 -9.01 8.23
N ALA A 263 -21.33 -9.97 7.61
CA ALA A 263 -22.42 -9.70 6.67
C ALA A 263 -23.64 -9.05 7.35
N PHE A 264 -24.03 -9.53 8.54
CA PHE A 264 -25.13 -8.94 9.30
C PHE A 264 -24.78 -7.58 9.90
N GLU A 265 -23.55 -7.39 10.38
CA GLU A 265 -23.04 -6.09 10.85
C GLU A 265 -23.10 -5.04 9.72
N LYS A 266 -22.59 -5.36 8.52
CA LYS A 266 -22.66 -4.46 7.35
C LYS A 266 -24.09 -4.15 6.92
N ALA A 267 -25.03 -5.05 7.21
CA ALA A 267 -26.45 -4.87 6.94
C ALA A 267 -27.23 -4.18 8.07
N GLU A 268 -26.55 -3.81 9.16
CA GLU A 268 -27.14 -3.25 10.39
C GLU A 268 -28.25 -4.15 10.99
N ASP A 269 -28.16 -5.46 10.76
CA ASP A 269 -29.11 -6.46 11.23
C ASP A 269 -28.73 -6.97 12.63
N TRP A 270 -28.91 -6.10 13.62
CA TRP A 270 -28.44 -6.32 14.99
C TRP A 270 -29.16 -7.45 15.72
N ASP A 271 -30.40 -7.77 15.34
CA ASP A 271 -31.15 -8.90 15.91
C ASP A 271 -30.51 -10.24 15.55
N ASN A 272 -30.10 -10.40 14.28
CA ASN A 272 -29.40 -11.60 13.83
C ASN A 272 -27.97 -11.67 14.38
N VAL A 273 -27.27 -10.54 14.51
CA VAL A 273 -25.98 -10.48 15.21
C VAL A 273 -26.12 -10.95 16.66
N TYR A 274 -27.10 -10.42 17.40
CA TYR A 274 -27.35 -10.79 18.80
C TYR A 274 -27.62 -12.30 18.93
N SER A 275 -28.58 -12.79 18.15
CA SER A 275 -29.04 -14.19 18.22
C SER A 275 -27.92 -15.18 17.88
N LEU A 276 -27.11 -14.85 16.87
CA LEU A 276 -26.02 -15.71 16.43
C LEU A 276 -24.85 -15.73 17.43
N CYS A 277 -24.50 -14.57 17.99
CA CYS A 277 -23.50 -14.47 19.07
C CYS A 277 -23.95 -15.26 20.32
N LEU A 278 -25.20 -15.08 20.74
CA LEU A 278 -25.79 -15.79 21.89
C LEU A 278 -25.70 -17.30 21.71
N GLN A 279 -26.12 -17.82 20.56
CA GLN A 279 -26.08 -19.25 20.27
C GLN A 279 -24.65 -19.80 20.19
N ALA A 280 -23.73 -19.06 19.56
CA ALA A 280 -22.34 -19.49 19.43
C ALA A 280 -21.60 -19.51 20.77
N LEU A 281 -21.79 -18.49 21.61
CA LEU A 281 -21.16 -18.36 22.94
C LEU A 281 -21.81 -19.27 24.00
N SER A 282 -23.08 -19.64 23.82
CA SER A 282 -23.78 -20.57 24.72
C SER A 282 -23.48 -22.05 24.46
N LYS A 283 -22.68 -22.37 23.43
CA LYS A 283 -22.27 -23.74 23.13
C LYS A 283 -21.49 -24.33 24.31
N GLU A 284 -21.87 -25.53 24.73
CA GLU A 284 -21.18 -26.30 25.76
C GLU A 284 -20.33 -27.41 25.12
N ASP A 285 -19.27 -27.83 25.80
CA ASP A 285 -18.44 -28.98 25.44
C ASP A 285 -19.06 -30.30 25.95
N GLU A 286 -18.43 -31.44 25.65
CA GLU A 286 -18.90 -32.76 26.08
C GLU A 286 -18.98 -32.91 27.61
N ALA A 287 -18.29 -32.06 28.37
CA ALA A 287 -18.30 -32.05 29.83
C ALA A 287 -19.32 -31.04 30.42
N GLY A 288 -20.17 -30.42 29.59
CA GLY A 288 -21.14 -29.41 30.01
C GLY A 288 -20.50 -28.08 30.43
N LYS A 289 -19.25 -27.82 30.03
CA LYS A 289 -18.56 -26.55 30.27
C LYS A 289 -18.70 -25.64 29.05
N PRO A 290 -18.62 -24.31 29.21
CA PRO A 290 -18.74 -23.41 28.08
C PRO A 290 -17.58 -23.59 27.08
N SER A 291 -17.91 -23.66 25.80
CA SER A 291 -16.94 -23.87 24.71
C SER A 291 -16.20 -22.57 24.38
N PHE A 292 -14.87 -22.64 24.34
CA PHE A 292 -14.03 -21.51 23.96
C PHE A 292 -13.94 -21.28 22.43
N LEU A 293 -14.68 -22.04 21.62
CA LEU A 293 -14.61 -22.00 20.16
C LEU A 293 -15.04 -20.64 19.56
N ALA A 294 -16.07 -20.01 20.11
CA ALA A 294 -16.51 -18.64 19.75
C ALA A 294 -15.95 -17.57 20.70
N PHE A 295 -15.07 -17.92 21.62
CA PHE A 295 -14.57 -16.97 22.63
C PHE A 295 -13.48 -16.05 22.04
N ASP A 296 -13.93 -15.09 21.23
CA ASP A 296 -13.14 -14.11 20.51
C ASP A 296 -13.64 -12.69 20.86
N MET A 297 -12.72 -11.74 21.06
CA MET A 297 -13.10 -10.38 21.47
C MET A 297 -13.97 -9.65 20.43
N ARG A 298 -13.83 -9.95 19.13
CA ARG A 298 -14.73 -9.37 18.11
C ARG A 298 -16.17 -9.85 18.32
N ILE A 299 -16.36 -11.12 18.64
CA ILE A 299 -17.69 -11.71 18.88
C ILE A 299 -18.29 -11.11 20.16
N TRP A 300 -17.52 -10.99 21.24
CA TRP A 300 -17.99 -10.35 22.47
C TRP A 300 -18.38 -8.88 22.27
N LYS A 301 -17.54 -8.09 21.58
CA LYS A 301 -17.86 -6.69 21.24
C LYS A 301 -19.14 -6.57 20.41
N LEU A 302 -19.31 -7.44 19.41
CA LEU A 302 -20.54 -7.50 18.61
C LEU A 302 -21.76 -7.91 19.45
N PHE A 303 -21.61 -8.87 20.36
CA PHE A 303 -22.70 -9.32 21.22
C PHE A 303 -23.19 -8.22 22.15
N VAL A 304 -22.25 -7.54 22.83
CA VAL A 304 -22.55 -6.40 23.72
C VAL A 304 -23.15 -5.22 22.93
N LYS A 305 -22.57 -4.88 21.77
CA LYS A 305 -23.09 -3.83 20.90
C LYS A 305 -24.51 -4.15 20.43
N ALA A 306 -24.77 -5.38 19.98
CA ALA A 306 -26.10 -5.79 19.56
C ALA A 306 -27.12 -5.78 20.70
N ALA A 307 -26.71 -6.18 21.92
CA ALA A 307 -27.54 -6.09 23.13
C ALA A 307 -27.99 -4.65 23.42
N SER A 308 -27.09 -3.67 23.23
CA SER A 308 -27.40 -2.24 23.40
C SER A 308 -28.42 -1.67 22.41
N LEU A 309 -28.75 -2.43 21.35
CA LEU A 309 -29.68 -2.05 20.30
C LEU A 309 -30.99 -2.86 20.33
N LYS A 310 -31.16 -3.75 21.31
CA LYS A 310 -32.41 -4.50 21.52
C LYS A 310 -33.50 -3.60 22.09
N ALA A 311 -34.76 -3.97 21.86
CA ALA A 311 -35.92 -3.25 22.41
C ALA A 311 -35.95 -3.28 23.95
N ASP A 312 -35.59 -4.41 24.55
CA ASP A 312 -35.40 -4.57 26.00
C ASP A 312 -33.90 -4.72 26.30
N VAL A 313 -33.25 -3.58 26.54
CA VAL A 313 -31.80 -3.51 26.77
C VAL A 313 -31.43 -4.19 28.10
N GLU A 314 -32.24 -4.03 29.15
CA GLU A 314 -31.91 -4.58 30.47
C GLU A 314 -31.96 -6.12 30.49
N ALA A 315 -33.00 -6.70 29.87
CA ALA A 315 -33.09 -8.14 29.70
C ALA A 315 -31.93 -8.69 28.84
N ALA A 316 -31.60 -8.00 27.73
CA ALA A 316 -30.51 -8.41 26.86
C ALA A 316 -29.14 -8.38 27.56
N PHE A 317 -28.85 -7.34 28.34
CA PHE A 317 -27.60 -7.26 29.12
C PHE A 317 -27.52 -8.30 30.24
N THR A 318 -28.67 -8.63 30.87
CA THR A 318 -28.74 -9.70 31.86
C THR A 318 -28.37 -11.06 31.22
N GLU A 319 -28.89 -11.35 30.03
CA GLU A 319 -28.57 -12.57 29.30
C GLU A 319 -27.08 -12.61 28.87
N VAL A 320 -26.52 -11.50 28.41
CA VAL A 320 -25.08 -11.39 28.10
C VAL A 320 -24.24 -11.66 29.36
N GLN A 321 -24.65 -11.12 30.51
CA GLN A 321 -23.98 -11.34 31.79
C GLN A 321 -24.03 -12.81 32.21
N ASP A 322 -25.17 -13.48 32.06
CA ASP A 322 -25.35 -14.90 32.39
C ASP A 322 -24.42 -15.79 31.54
N VAL A 323 -24.34 -15.52 30.24
CA VAL A 323 -23.41 -16.22 29.33
C VAL A 323 -21.96 -16.00 29.76
N LEU A 324 -21.57 -14.75 30.06
CA LEU A 324 -20.21 -14.44 30.48
C LEU A 324 -19.86 -15.10 31.82
N GLN A 325 -20.81 -15.15 32.77
CA GLN A 325 -20.60 -15.73 34.09
C GLN A 325 -20.28 -17.23 34.01
N LYS A 326 -20.81 -17.96 33.02
CA LYS A 326 -20.41 -19.34 32.74
C LYS A 326 -18.91 -19.44 32.46
N PHE A 327 -18.35 -18.55 31.64
CA PHE A 327 -16.90 -18.53 31.36
C PHE A 327 -16.06 -18.08 32.55
N VAL A 328 -16.55 -17.11 33.33
CA VAL A 328 -15.89 -16.67 34.57
C VAL A 328 -15.75 -17.83 35.56
N SER A 329 -16.77 -18.68 35.69
CA SER A 329 -16.76 -19.82 36.61
C SER A 329 -15.64 -20.83 36.32
N VAL A 330 -15.18 -20.93 35.07
CA VAL A 330 -14.11 -21.84 34.63
C VAL A 330 -12.77 -21.14 34.40
N GLN A 331 -12.70 -19.82 34.59
CA GLN A 331 -11.54 -18.97 34.29
C GLN A 331 -10.25 -19.47 34.95
N GLY A 332 -10.31 -19.92 36.21
CA GLY A 332 -9.13 -20.41 36.95
C GLY A 332 -8.41 -21.56 36.24
N SER A 333 -9.16 -22.43 35.57
CA SER A 333 -8.65 -23.60 34.82
C SER A 333 -8.37 -23.32 33.33
N ALA A 334 -8.74 -22.14 32.82
CA ALA A 334 -8.57 -21.80 31.42
C ALA A 334 -7.10 -21.46 31.06
N ALA A 335 -6.75 -21.60 29.78
CA ALA A 335 -5.46 -21.16 29.27
C ALA A 335 -5.26 -19.64 29.46
N PRO A 336 -4.02 -19.13 29.61
CA PRO A 336 -3.76 -17.71 29.86
C PRO A 336 -4.42 -16.75 28.87
N MET A 337 -4.45 -17.10 27.58
CA MET A 337 -5.11 -16.29 26.54
C MET A 337 -6.60 -16.07 26.83
N TYR A 338 -7.31 -17.12 27.25
CA TYR A 338 -8.73 -17.02 27.58
C TYR A 338 -8.97 -16.29 28.89
N LYS A 339 -8.08 -16.42 29.88
CA LYS A 339 -8.16 -15.63 31.13
C LYS A 339 -8.18 -14.13 30.85
N LYS A 340 -7.29 -13.68 29.96
CA LYS A 340 -7.23 -12.27 29.52
C LYS A 340 -8.48 -11.87 28.75
N ASN A 341 -8.92 -12.66 27.77
CA ASN A 341 -10.12 -12.36 27.00
C ASN A 341 -11.39 -12.33 27.87
N ILE A 342 -11.49 -13.18 28.90
CA ILE A 342 -12.59 -13.13 29.87
C ILE A 342 -12.55 -11.80 30.62
N ALA A 343 -11.37 -11.39 31.11
CA ALA A 343 -11.23 -10.11 31.80
C ALA A 343 -11.57 -8.91 30.89
N LEU A 344 -11.21 -8.97 29.61
CA LEU A 344 -11.61 -7.98 28.60
C LEU A 344 -13.12 -7.99 28.32
N ALA A 345 -13.75 -9.16 28.22
CA ALA A 345 -15.19 -9.25 28.03
C ALA A 345 -15.98 -8.69 29.23
N ILE A 346 -15.47 -8.89 30.46
CA ILE A 346 -16.03 -8.25 31.67
C ILE A 346 -15.88 -6.73 31.58
N LEU A 347 -14.71 -6.25 31.13
CA LEU A 347 -14.46 -4.82 30.96
C LEU A 347 -15.40 -4.20 29.92
N GLU A 348 -15.53 -4.83 28.75
CA GLU A 348 -16.48 -4.44 27.70
C GLU A 348 -17.91 -4.37 28.23
N LEU A 349 -18.37 -5.44 28.89
CA LEU A 349 -19.72 -5.49 29.46
C LEU A 349 -19.92 -4.36 30.48
N THR A 350 -18.96 -4.13 31.38
CA THR A 350 -19.05 -3.09 32.42
C THR A 350 -19.13 -1.69 31.81
N PHE A 351 -18.38 -1.41 30.74
CA PHE A 351 -18.38 -0.10 30.10
C PHE A 351 -19.64 0.18 29.28
N LYS A 352 -20.26 -0.85 28.70
CA LYS A 352 -21.45 -0.72 27.86
C LYS A 352 -22.77 -0.97 28.60
N SER A 353 -22.72 -1.46 29.85
CA SER A 353 -23.91 -1.73 30.64
C SER A 353 -24.72 -0.46 30.94
N PRO A 354 -26.06 -0.53 30.86
CA PRO A 354 -26.93 0.55 31.33
C PRO A 354 -26.66 0.93 32.80
N PRO A 355 -26.76 2.22 33.17
CA PRO A 355 -26.55 2.65 34.55
C PRO A 355 -27.45 1.98 35.59
N SER A 356 -28.63 1.50 35.18
CA SER A 356 -29.61 0.80 36.04
C SER A 356 -29.14 -0.58 36.50
N ILE A 357 -28.28 -1.25 35.73
CA ILE A 357 -27.74 -2.60 36.02
C ILE A 357 -26.43 -2.51 36.80
N LEU A 358 -25.73 -1.37 36.69
CA LEU A 358 -24.49 -1.15 37.42
C LEU A 358 -24.76 -0.85 38.90
N PRO A 359 -23.89 -1.31 39.82
CA PRO A 359 -23.98 -0.94 41.22
C PRO A 359 -24.00 0.59 41.36
N PRO A 360 -24.95 1.18 42.11
CA PRO A 360 -25.00 2.64 42.27
C PRO A 360 -23.69 3.14 42.88
N SER A 361 -23.16 4.22 42.34
CA SER A 361 -22.00 4.90 42.93
C SER A 361 -22.47 5.59 44.21
N LEU A 362 -22.26 4.94 45.35
CA LEU A 362 -22.85 5.34 46.63
C LEU A 362 -22.22 6.62 47.23
N ASP A 363 -21.03 7.06 46.80
CA ASP A 363 -20.31 8.22 47.38
C ASP A 363 -19.49 9.04 46.34
N PRO A 364 -19.47 10.39 46.40
CA PRO A 364 -18.68 11.29 45.52
C PRO A 364 -17.13 11.19 45.58
N GLY A 365 -16.58 10.20 46.29
CA GLY A 365 -15.13 9.98 46.44
C GLY A 365 -14.69 8.53 46.24
N ARG A 366 -15.60 7.66 45.79
CA ARG A 366 -15.30 6.26 45.48
C ARG A 366 -15.11 6.07 43.98
N PRO A 367 -14.29 5.09 43.55
CA PRO A 367 -14.14 4.78 42.14
C PRO A 367 -15.47 4.25 41.59
N SER A 368 -15.82 4.65 40.36
CA SER A 368 -16.96 4.06 39.66
C SER A 368 -16.72 2.57 39.38
N PRO A 369 -17.76 1.76 39.14
CA PRO A 369 -17.62 0.36 38.74
C PRO A 369 -16.68 0.18 37.53
N ARG A 370 -16.71 1.11 36.57
CA ARG A 370 -15.81 1.14 35.41
C ARG A 370 -14.34 1.29 35.80
N VAL A 371 -14.04 2.22 36.70
CA VAL A 371 -12.66 2.45 37.20
C VAL A 371 -12.18 1.26 38.04
N ILE A 372 -13.05 0.67 38.87
CA ILE A 372 -12.73 -0.54 39.64
C ILE A 372 -12.34 -1.69 38.68
N GLN A 373 -13.17 -1.93 37.67
CA GLN A 373 -12.94 -3.02 36.73
C GLN A 373 -11.66 -2.81 35.89
N LEU A 374 -11.33 -1.56 35.55
CA LEU A 374 -10.05 -1.22 34.92
C LEU A 374 -8.86 -1.59 35.81
N TYR A 375 -8.88 -1.24 37.09
CA TYR A 375 -7.79 -1.60 38.01
C TYR A 375 -7.63 -3.11 38.13
N LEU A 376 -8.73 -3.85 38.28
CA LEU A 376 -8.68 -5.32 38.35
C LEU A 376 -8.07 -5.92 37.07
N PHE A 377 -8.44 -5.41 35.90
CA PHE A 377 -7.85 -5.86 34.63
C PHE A 377 -6.34 -5.57 34.57
N ILE A 378 -5.94 -4.35 34.95
CA ILE A 378 -4.54 -3.93 34.93
C ILE A 378 -3.71 -4.75 35.92
N GLU A 379 -4.17 -4.97 37.15
CA GLU A 379 -3.46 -5.77 38.15
C GLU A 379 -3.19 -7.20 37.67
N GLN A 380 -4.16 -7.81 36.98
CA GLN A 380 -4.03 -9.17 36.45
C GLN A 380 -3.05 -9.26 35.26
N ASN A 381 -2.94 -8.19 34.46
CA ASN A 381 -2.18 -8.21 33.20
C ASN A 381 -0.99 -7.23 33.19
N LEU A 382 -0.64 -6.61 34.32
CA LEU A 382 0.28 -5.46 34.40
C LEU A 382 1.59 -5.65 33.63
N LEU A 383 2.20 -6.83 33.74
CA LEU A 383 3.50 -7.13 33.14
C LEU A 383 3.43 -7.50 31.65
N GLN A 384 2.24 -7.70 31.08
CA GLN A 384 2.09 -8.03 29.67
C GLN A 384 2.32 -6.78 28.80
N ARG A 385 3.02 -6.96 27.67
CA ARG A 385 3.33 -5.89 26.72
C ARG A 385 2.08 -5.18 26.16
N SER A 386 0.96 -5.88 26.02
CA SER A 386 -0.27 -5.37 25.37
C SER A 386 -1.16 -4.53 26.29
N THR A 387 -0.92 -4.52 27.59
CA THR A 387 -1.88 -4.01 28.60
C THR A 387 -2.32 -2.59 28.35
N PHE A 388 -1.43 -1.72 27.88
CA PHE A 388 -1.81 -0.36 27.50
C PHE A 388 -2.78 -0.32 26.31
N ASP A 389 -2.49 -1.09 25.26
CA ASP A 389 -3.32 -1.14 24.05
C ASP A 389 -4.69 -1.76 24.35
N ASP A 390 -4.72 -2.72 25.29
CA ASP A 390 -5.94 -3.37 25.77
C ASP A 390 -6.88 -2.41 26.53
N ILE A 391 -6.35 -1.43 27.28
CA ILE A 391 -7.17 -0.50 28.10
C ILE A 391 -7.46 0.84 27.41
N LYS A 392 -6.75 1.15 26.33
CA LYS A 392 -6.74 2.48 25.69
C LYS A 392 -8.12 2.95 25.25
N GLU A 393 -8.91 2.07 24.64
CA GLU A 393 -10.27 2.38 24.19
C GLU A 393 -11.19 2.72 25.37
N TYR A 394 -11.06 1.99 26.48
CA TYR A 394 -11.85 2.20 27.69
C TYR A 394 -11.45 3.50 28.41
N LEU A 395 -10.15 3.84 28.43
CA LEU A 395 -9.70 5.13 28.97
C LEU A 395 -10.34 6.32 28.24
N ALA A 396 -10.60 6.20 26.94
CA ALA A 396 -11.25 7.24 26.14
C ALA A 396 -12.72 7.47 26.51
N GLU A 397 -13.37 6.49 27.13
CA GLU A 397 -14.79 6.52 27.50
C GLU A 397 -15.04 6.98 28.95
N LEU A 398 -13.97 7.15 29.74
CA LEU A 398 -14.07 7.68 31.10
C LEU A 398 -14.53 9.13 31.09
N THR A 399 -15.38 9.50 32.05
CA THR A 399 -15.64 10.90 32.34
C THR A 399 -14.37 11.57 32.88
N PHE A 400 -14.34 12.91 32.88
CA PHE A 400 -13.18 13.62 33.43
C PHE A 400 -12.94 13.26 34.92
N ASP A 401 -14.00 13.16 35.74
CA ASP A 401 -13.87 12.84 37.15
C ASP A 401 -13.33 11.42 37.37
N GLU A 402 -13.80 10.44 36.58
CA GLU A 402 -13.27 9.08 36.61
C GLU A 402 -11.81 9.02 36.15
N ALA A 403 -11.47 9.71 35.06
CA ALA A 403 -10.11 9.75 34.52
C ALA A 403 -9.14 10.43 35.50
N LYS A 404 -9.57 11.50 36.17
CA LYS A 404 -8.80 12.18 37.22
C LYS A 404 -8.59 11.24 38.41
N TYR A 405 -9.65 10.62 38.91
CA TYR A 405 -9.57 9.65 40.01
C TYR A 405 -8.62 8.49 39.66
N PHE A 406 -8.74 7.96 38.45
CA PHE A 406 -7.91 6.86 37.95
C PHE A 406 -6.42 7.21 37.98
N ILE A 407 -6.03 8.37 37.46
CA ILE A 407 -4.62 8.78 37.45
C ILE A 407 -4.10 9.07 38.86
N GLU A 408 -4.86 9.77 39.69
CA GLU A 408 -4.42 10.17 41.03
C GLU A 408 -4.20 8.98 41.97
N ASN A 409 -4.88 7.85 41.73
CA ASN A 409 -4.79 6.65 42.57
C ASN A 409 -4.05 5.47 41.91
N PHE A 410 -3.59 5.62 40.66
CA PHE A 410 -3.09 4.52 39.83
C PHE A 410 -2.03 3.67 40.52
N SER A 411 -0.90 4.29 40.91
CA SER A 411 0.25 3.58 41.45
C SER A 411 -0.04 2.91 42.80
N ASN A 412 -0.88 3.55 43.63
CA ASN A 412 -1.26 3.03 44.95
C ASN A 412 -2.16 1.79 44.84
N THR A 413 -3.05 1.76 43.86
CA THR A 413 -3.99 0.66 43.67
C THR A 413 -3.31 -0.51 42.95
N THR A 414 -2.67 -0.26 41.80
CA THR A 414 -2.18 -1.32 40.90
C THR A 414 -0.93 -2.06 41.37
N SER A 415 -0.14 -1.46 42.26
CA SER A 415 1.08 -2.09 42.77
C SER A 415 0.79 -3.08 43.90
N GLY A 416 -0.30 -2.95 44.66
CA GLY A 416 -0.54 -3.79 45.84
C GLY A 416 0.48 -3.56 46.98
N LYS A 417 0.12 -3.99 48.21
CA LYS A 417 0.91 -3.68 49.43
C LYS A 417 2.26 -4.41 49.54
N ASP A 418 2.45 -5.50 48.78
CA ASP A 418 3.66 -6.35 48.79
C ASP A 418 4.20 -6.62 47.36
N SER A 419 4.15 -5.65 46.43
CA SER A 419 4.66 -5.85 45.07
C SER A 419 6.18 -5.97 45.00
N ASP A 420 6.63 -6.88 44.12
CA ASP A 420 7.99 -6.84 43.58
C ASP A 420 8.27 -5.51 42.86
N GLU A 421 9.50 -5.01 42.98
CA GLU A 421 9.98 -3.75 42.42
C GLU A 421 9.74 -3.66 40.90
N GLN A 422 9.79 -4.79 40.19
CA GLN A 422 9.49 -4.84 38.75
C GLN A 422 8.05 -4.43 38.44
N ARG A 423 7.07 -4.85 39.25
CA ARG A 423 5.67 -4.46 39.09
C ARG A 423 5.48 -2.97 39.32
N GLN A 424 6.19 -2.41 40.31
CA GLN A 424 6.15 -0.97 40.59
C GLN A 424 6.72 -0.14 39.43
N ILE A 425 7.81 -0.59 38.82
CA ILE A 425 8.38 0.04 37.63
C ILE A 425 7.36 0.05 36.48
N VAL A 426 6.77 -1.10 36.16
CA VAL A 426 5.81 -1.21 35.04
C VAL A 426 4.53 -0.42 35.32
N ALA A 427 4.02 -0.44 36.56
CA ALA A 427 2.90 0.38 36.98
C ALA A 427 3.18 1.87 36.77
N ARG A 428 4.37 2.34 37.17
CA ARG A 428 4.77 3.74 36.98
C ARG A 428 4.84 4.13 35.50
N VAL A 429 5.39 3.26 34.64
CA VAL A 429 5.42 3.52 33.19
C VAL A 429 4.01 3.55 32.60
N LEU A 430 3.13 2.62 33.00
CA LEU A 430 1.75 2.57 32.53
C LEU A 430 0.93 3.78 32.99
N GLU A 431 1.16 4.29 34.20
CA GLU A 431 0.59 5.54 34.71
C GLU A 431 0.99 6.72 33.81
N ILE A 432 2.28 6.86 33.50
CA ILE A 432 2.81 7.95 32.65
C ILE A 432 2.22 7.88 31.24
N LYS A 433 2.13 6.67 30.65
CA LYS A 433 1.49 6.46 29.34
C LYS A 433 0.00 6.82 29.37
N SER A 434 -0.71 6.42 30.42
CA SER A 434 -2.13 6.72 30.59
C SER A 434 -2.35 8.22 30.77
N ARG A 435 -1.48 8.90 31.53
CA ARG A 435 -1.48 10.35 31.70
C ARG A 435 -1.25 11.09 30.37
N TYR A 436 -0.29 10.61 29.57
CA TYR A 436 -0.05 11.13 28.23
C TYR A 436 -1.29 10.98 27.34
N PHE A 437 -1.85 9.77 27.27
CA PHE A 437 -3.05 9.46 26.50
C PHE A 437 -4.21 10.41 26.83
N LEU A 438 -4.52 10.57 28.13
CA LEU A 438 -5.57 11.48 28.59
C LEU A 438 -5.28 12.95 28.24
N THR A 439 -4.02 13.37 28.21
CA THR A 439 -3.63 14.73 27.79
C THR A 439 -3.94 15.01 26.32
N THR A 440 -4.09 13.95 25.51
CA THR A 440 -4.52 14.03 24.11
C THR A 440 -6.04 13.86 23.93
N CYS A 441 -6.81 13.59 24.99
CA CYS A 441 -8.25 13.44 24.91
C CYS A 441 -9.00 14.79 25.01
N PRO A 442 -9.99 15.07 24.14
CA PRO A 442 -10.69 16.35 24.11
C PRO A 442 -11.53 16.62 25.37
N TYR A 443 -12.11 15.59 26.01
CA TYR A 443 -12.94 15.77 27.22
C TYR A 443 -12.15 16.25 28.45
N THR A 444 -10.82 16.23 28.38
CA THR A 444 -9.93 16.81 29.41
C THR A 444 -9.75 18.32 29.25
N GLN A 445 -10.46 18.91 28.28
CA GLN A 445 -10.43 20.33 27.96
C GLN A 445 -11.84 20.92 28.05
N GLU A 446 -11.92 22.24 28.30
CA GLU A 446 -13.16 23.02 28.31
C GLU A 446 -13.00 24.21 27.38
N HIS A 447 -14.04 24.54 26.60
CA HIS A 447 -14.04 25.76 25.81
C HIS A 447 -14.10 26.99 26.71
N VAL A 448 -13.20 27.94 26.47
CA VAL A 448 -13.27 29.27 27.06
C VAL A 448 -14.09 30.15 26.12
N ALA A 449 -15.05 30.92 26.65
CA ALA A 449 -15.87 31.83 25.86
C ALA A 449 -14.97 32.80 25.08
N VAL A 450 -15.13 32.82 23.75
CA VAL A 450 -14.33 33.62 22.81
C VAL A 450 -14.68 35.10 23.00
N THR A 451 -13.71 35.94 23.37
CA THR A 451 -13.83 37.40 23.20
C THR A 451 -13.72 37.71 21.70
N ALA A 452 -14.37 38.77 21.23
CA ALA A 452 -14.45 39.13 19.79
C ALA A 452 -13.10 39.38 19.08
N GLU A 453 -11.97 39.26 19.80
CA GLU A 453 -10.61 39.54 19.34
C GLU A 453 -9.73 38.28 19.18
N ALA A 454 -10.21 37.06 19.50
CA ALA A 454 -9.42 35.83 19.36
C ALA A 454 -9.74 35.08 18.05
N GLU A 455 -8.73 34.90 17.19
CA GLU A 455 -8.86 34.19 15.89
C GLU A 455 -9.06 32.66 16.03
N GLU A 456 -8.68 32.05 17.16
CA GLU A 456 -8.88 30.62 17.45
C GLU A 456 -9.55 30.38 18.81
N PRO A 457 -10.42 29.35 18.92
CA PRO A 457 -11.06 28.99 20.19
C PRO A 457 -10.04 28.52 21.22
N GLN A 458 -9.96 29.20 22.37
CA GLN A 458 -9.09 28.80 23.46
C GLN A 458 -9.71 27.66 24.28
N LEU A 459 -8.89 26.69 24.63
CA LEU A 459 -9.24 25.53 25.44
C LEU A 459 -8.54 25.64 26.80
N ARG A 460 -9.31 25.50 27.88
CA ARG A 460 -8.80 25.41 29.26
C ARG A 460 -8.63 23.95 29.64
N CYS A 461 -7.43 23.56 30.06
CA CYS A 461 -7.16 22.21 30.53
C CYS A 461 -7.81 21.96 31.90
N LYS A 462 -8.61 20.90 32.04
CA LYS A 462 -9.27 20.56 33.31
C LYS A 462 -8.30 20.03 34.38
N PHE A 463 -7.13 19.52 33.97
CA PHE A 463 -6.12 19.02 34.92
C PHE A 463 -5.28 20.10 35.58
N CYS A 464 -4.86 21.13 34.83
CA CYS A 464 -3.93 22.15 35.32
C CYS A 464 -4.43 23.58 35.16
N THR A 465 -5.64 23.78 34.62
CA THR A 465 -6.30 25.07 34.37
C THR A 465 -5.62 25.99 33.35
N ALA A 466 -4.48 25.60 32.78
CA ALA A 466 -3.80 26.37 31.73
C ALA A 466 -4.62 26.43 30.44
N THR A 467 -4.55 27.56 29.74
CA THR A 467 -5.18 27.78 28.43
C THR A 467 -4.22 27.44 27.29
N SER A 468 -4.75 26.85 26.23
CA SER A 468 -4.02 26.54 24.99
C SER A 468 -4.99 26.53 23.81
N ALA A 469 -4.49 26.77 22.60
CA ALA A 469 -5.29 26.61 21.37
C ALA A 469 -5.57 25.13 21.04
N LYS A 470 -4.71 24.21 21.48
CA LYS A 470 -4.77 22.77 21.15
C LYS A 470 -4.53 21.92 22.41
N THR A 471 -3.71 20.88 22.32
CA THR A 471 -3.25 20.08 23.48
C THR A 471 -2.53 20.95 24.51
N CYS A 472 -2.75 20.69 25.80
CA CYS A 472 -2.20 21.50 26.89
C CYS A 472 -0.67 21.41 27.00
N ASN A 473 0.03 22.55 26.81
CA ASN A 473 1.49 22.61 26.87
C ASN A 473 2.04 22.21 28.24
N SER A 474 1.54 22.80 29.33
CA SER A 474 2.03 22.52 30.67
C SER A 474 1.84 21.06 31.11
N CYS A 475 0.76 20.41 30.68
CA CYS A 475 0.58 18.98 30.91
C CYS A 475 1.54 18.14 30.07
N LEU A 476 1.81 18.51 28.82
CA LEU A 476 2.80 17.82 27.99
C LEU A 476 4.21 17.97 28.56
N GLU A 477 4.60 19.17 28.99
CA GLU A 477 5.89 19.43 29.66
C GLU A 477 6.01 18.57 30.92
N ARG A 478 5.00 18.60 31.80
CA ARG A 478 5.00 17.78 33.02
C ARG A 478 5.10 16.28 32.70
N VAL A 479 4.39 15.79 31.69
CA VAL A 479 4.46 14.39 31.28
C VAL A 479 5.84 14.03 30.74
N ALA A 480 6.44 14.90 29.92
CA ALA A 480 7.80 14.72 29.41
C ALA A 480 8.81 14.66 30.55
N SER A 481 8.77 15.61 31.51
CA SER A 481 9.64 15.60 32.69
C SER A 481 9.48 14.32 33.50
N LEU A 482 8.25 13.89 33.79
CA LEU A 482 7.99 12.65 34.53
C LEU A 482 8.55 11.42 33.80
N ALA A 483 8.42 11.37 32.47
CA ALA A 483 8.95 10.28 31.67
C ALA A 483 10.49 10.25 31.67
N LEU A 484 11.13 11.42 31.53
CA LEU A 484 12.58 11.58 31.53
C LEU A 484 13.19 11.27 32.90
N THR A 485 12.61 11.75 33.99
CA THR A 485 13.06 11.41 35.36
C THR A 485 12.96 9.91 35.62
N ALA A 486 11.82 9.29 35.28
CA ALA A 486 11.67 7.84 35.40
C ALA A 486 12.71 7.08 34.56
N TYR A 487 13.00 7.56 33.34
CA TYR A 487 14.03 6.98 32.48
C TYR A 487 15.43 7.05 33.12
N GLN A 488 15.77 8.20 33.70
CA GLN A 488 17.05 8.43 34.39
C GLN A 488 17.21 7.49 35.59
N ASP A 489 16.15 7.28 36.37
CA ASP A 489 16.18 6.36 37.52
C ASP A 489 16.36 4.89 37.12
N LEU A 490 15.77 4.49 35.98
CA LEU A 490 15.99 3.16 35.42
C LEU A 490 17.42 2.98 34.88
N ASN A 491 18.03 4.02 34.32
CA ASN A 491 19.44 3.98 33.92
C ASN A 491 20.39 3.74 35.10
N LYS A 492 20.06 4.25 36.29
CA LYS A 492 20.82 3.99 37.53
C LYS A 492 20.67 2.55 38.02
N THR A 493 19.64 1.82 37.59
CA THR A 493 19.27 0.49 38.10
C THR A 493 19.03 -0.57 37.01
N PRO A 494 19.93 -0.77 36.03
CA PRO A 494 19.68 -1.58 34.84
C PRO A 494 19.45 -3.08 35.13
N LYS A 495 19.93 -3.58 36.28
CA LYS A 495 19.70 -4.97 36.70
C LYS A 495 18.21 -5.27 36.94
N LYS A 496 17.43 -4.26 37.34
CA LYS A 496 16.00 -4.40 37.65
C LYS A 496 15.14 -4.59 36.40
N LEU A 497 15.68 -4.29 35.22
CA LEU A 497 14.99 -4.40 33.93
C LEU A 497 15.03 -5.81 33.34
N LYS A 498 15.89 -6.70 33.87
CA LYS A 498 16.09 -8.04 33.31
C LYS A 498 14.84 -8.90 33.52
N GLY A 499 14.44 -9.63 32.47
CA GLY A 499 13.31 -10.56 32.52
C GLY A 499 11.93 -9.93 32.27
N LEU A 500 11.86 -8.61 32.04
CA LEU A 500 10.63 -7.97 31.59
C LEU A 500 10.36 -8.26 30.10
N ASP A 501 9.09 -8.39 29.74
CA ASP A 501 8.63 -8.61 28.35
C ASP A 501 9.03 -7.46 27.40
N LYS A 502 9.21 -6.25 27.94
CA LYS A 502 9.62 -5.06 27.21
C LYS A 502 10.50 -4.20 28.10
N ASP A 503 11.54 -3.59 27.52
CA ASP A 503 12.33 -2.58 28.22
C ASP A 503 11.46 -1.32 28.48
N PRO A 504 11.14 -0.98 29.75
CA PRO A 504 10.25 0.14 30.07
C PRO A 504 10.80 1.50 29.58
N ARG A 505 12.12 1.60 29.38
CA ARG A 505 12.77 2.80 28.84
C ARG A 505 12.30 3.14 27.43
N VAL A 506 11.89 2.14 26.64
CA VAL A 506 11.33 2.33 25.30
C VAL A 506 10.02 3.12 25.37
N ASP A 507 9.12 2.75 26.28
CA ASP A 507 7.84 3.45 26.46
C ASP A 507 8.05 4.87 27.00
N LEU A 508 8.98 5.06 27.94
CA LEU A 508 9.30 6.37 28.50
C LEU A 508 9.92 7.31 27.44
N ALA A 509 10.87 6.81 26.64
CA ALA A 509 11.46 7.55 25.53
C ALA A 509 10.41 7.93 24.48
N MET A 510 9.49 7.00 24.15
CA MET A 510 8.38 7.28 23.25
C MET A 510 7.46 8.37 23.79
N VAL A 511 7.00 8.28 25.05
CA VAL A 511 6.14 9.30 25.65
C VAL A 511 6.82 10.67 25.68
N ALA A 512 8.09 10.72 26.12
CA ALA A 512 8.87 11.95 26.17
C ALA A 512 9.02 12.58 24.77
N ALA A 513 9.46 11.78 23.79
CA ALA A 513 9.65 12.24 22.42
C ALA A 513 8.34 12.72 21.78
N THR A 514 7.24 11.96 21.90
CA THR A 514 5.96 12.38 21.33
C THR A 514 5.39 13.63 22.03
N ALA A 515 5.63 13.81 23.34
CA ALA A 515 5.29 15.05 24.03
C ALA A 515 6.12 16.24 23.50
N LEU A 516 7.44 16.06 23.32
CA LEU A 516 8.34 17.07 22.77
C LEU A 516 7.98 17.46 21.32
N LEU A 517 7.64 16.48 20.46
CA LEU A 517 7.18 16.76 19.09
C LEU A 517 5.92 17.65 19.10
N LYS A 518 4.94 17.33 19.95
CA LYS A 518 3.72 18.14 20.10
C LYS A 518 4.02 19.52 20.70
N LEU A 519 4.89 19.61 21.70
CA LEU A 519 5.35 20.89 22.25
C LEU A 519 6.01 21.75 21.17
N GLY A 520 6.80 21.12 20.29
CA GLY A 520 7.43 21.76 19.16
C GLY A 520 6.49 22.21 18.05
N GLY A 521 5.19 21.91 18.12
CA GLY A 521 4.19 22.38 17.15
C GLY A 521 3.63 21.31 16.23
N LEU A 522 4.18 20.09 16.23
CA LEU A 522 3.68 18.95 15.47
C LEU A 522 2.44 18.33 16.16
N ARG A 523 1.29 19.03 16.07
CA ARG A 523 0.06 18.67 16.79
C ARG A 523 -1.09 18.18 15.90
N GLN A 524 -1.02 18.44 14.61
CA GLN A 524 -2.07 18.15 13.65
C GLN A 524 -1.48 17.61 12.37
N LYS A 525 -2.32 17.00 11.54
CA LYS A 525 -1.97 16.58 10.20
C LYS A 525 -1.34 17.76 9.44
N PRO A 526 -0.20 17.57 8.76
CA PRO A 526 0.35 18.58 7.88
C PRO A 526 -0.73 19.04 6.91
N SER A 527 -1.05 20.33 6.93
CA SER A 527 -1.89 20.92 5.89
C SER A 527 -1.16 20.77 4.55
N PRO A 528 -1.86 20.59 3.41
CA PRO A 528 -1.28 20.70 2.07
C PRO A 528 -0.90 22.16 1.76
N THR A 529 -0.19 22.80 2.69
CA THR A 529 0.32 24.17 2.60
C THR A 529 1.50 24.25 1.64
N ARG A 530 1.78 25.48 1.18
CA ARG A 530 2.95 25.80 0.34
C ARG A 530 4.29 25.65 1.06
N LEU A 531 4.29 25.54 2.39
CA LEU A 531 5.50 25.53 3.24
C LEU A 531 5.87 24.12 3.71
N SER A 532 7.15 23.91 4.00
CA SER A 532 7.71 22.68 4.58
C SER A 532 7.02 22.31 5.91
N PRO A 533 6.84 21.01 6.24
CA PRO A 533 6.26 20.57 7.51
C PRO A 533 6.97 21.13 8.76
N LEU A 534 8.26 21.49 8.64
CA LEU A 534 9.07 22.02 9.74
C LEU A 534 9.14 23.56 9.78
N SER A 535 8.41 24.26 8.90
CA SER A 535 8.51 25.72 8.79
C SER A 535 8.07 26.47 10.06
N ASN A 536 7.12 25.89 10.81
CA ASN A 536 6.50 26.51 11.99
C ASN A 536 6.75 25.68 13.27
N VAL A 537 7.84 24.91 13.29
CA VAL A 537 8.19 24.00 14.38
C VAL A 537 9.31 24.60 15.23
N ASP A 538 9.20 24.49 16.55
CA ASP A 538 10.32 24.73 17.45
C ASP A 538 11.36 23.61 17.25
N VAL A 539 12.45 23.99 16.58
CA VAL A 539 13.53 23.10 16.19
C VAL A 539 14.20 22.47 17.42
N ALA A 540 14.34 23.18 18.53
CA ALA A 540 15.00 22.63 19.72
C ALA A 540 14.23 21.42 20.26
N ARG A 541 12.92 21.58 20.48
CA ARG A 541 12.05 20.49 20.93
C ARG A 541 11.99 19.33 19.94
N PHE A 542 12.00 19.64 18.63
CA PHE A 542 12.04 18.62 17.59
C PHE A 542 13.35 17.80 17.63
N LEU A 543 14.51 18.45 17.73
CA LEU A 543 15.81 17.77 17.81
C LEU A 543 15.95 16.98 19.12
N GLN A 544 15.48 17.53 20.25
CA GLN A 544 15.43 16.82 21.54
C GLN A 544 14.66 15.51 21.45
N ALA A 545 13.49 15.53 20.79
CA ALA A 545 12.71 14.31 20.58
C ALA A 545 13.49 13.26 19.78
N ILE A 546 14.20 13.68 18.73
CA ILE A 546 14.94 12.78 17.83
C ILE A 546 16.16 12.18 18.54
N VAL A 547 16.92 12.97 19.29
CA VAL A 547 18.13 12.47 19.97
C VAL A 547 17.78 11.49 21.11
N ILE A 548 16.67 11.70 21.83
CA ILE A 548 16.15 10.73 22.82
C ILE A 548 15.84 9.39 22.14
N LEU A 549 15.11 9.42 21.03
CA LEU A 549 14.74 8.22 20.27
C LEU A 549 15.98 7.54 19.67
N GLY A 550 16.92 8.32 19.13
CA GLY A 550 18.19 7.85 18.58
C GLY A 550 19.04 7.12 19.62
N THR A 551 19.19 7.73 20.79
CA THR A 551 19.92 7.13 21.92
C THR A 551 19.24 5.86 22.42
N GLN A 552 17.90 5.84 22.45
CA GLN A 552 17.16 4.66 22.87
C GLN A 552 17.25 3.52 21.85
N ILE A 553 17.21 3.79 20.53
CA ILE A 553 17.32 2.74 19.51
C ILE A 553 18.70 2.07 19.55
N ASP A 554 19.77 2.81 19.85
CA ASP A 554 21.12 2.25 20.00
C ASP A 554 21.18 1.26 21.19
N LYS A 555 20.39 1.50 22.26
CA LYS A 555 20.26 0.59 23.40
C LYS A 555 19.32 -0.59 23.13
N THR A 556 18.28 -0.40 22.32
CA THR A 556 17.26 -1.41 22.00
C THR A 556 17.06 -1.56 20.48
N PRO A 557 18.04 -2.10 19.74
CA PRO A 557 18.06 -2.05 18.28
C PRO A 557 16.96 -2.85 17.59
N ASN A 558 16.24 -3.73 18.29
CA ASN A 558 15.20 -4.57 17.70
C ASN A 558 13.78 -3.97 17.83
N GLU A 559 13.63 -2.78 18.42
CA GLU A 559 12.32 -2.15 18.61
C GLU A 559 11.81 -1.46 17.33
N ILE A 560 10.94 -2.17 16.61
CA ILE A 560 10.34 -1.71 15.34
C ILE A 560 9.60 -0.37 15.47
N PRO A 561 8.77 -0.11 16.51
CA PRO A 561 8.04 1.16 16.60
C PRO A 561 8.98 2.38 16.68
N LEU A 562 10.10 2.26 17.41
CA LEU A 562 11.13 3.30 17.47
C LEU A 562 11.77 3.54 16.10
N ARG A 563 12.12 2.47 15.38
CA ARG A 563 12.70 2.56 14.03
C ARG A 563 11.76 3.25 13.06
N LEU A 564 10.49 2.87 13.03
CA LEU A 564 9.50 3.46 12.12
C LEU A 564 9.34 4.96 12.37
N LEU A 565 9.26 5.37 13.63
CA LEU A 565 9.18 6.79 13.99
C LEU A 565 10.45 7.54 13.58
N LEU A 566 11.64 7.02 13.92
CA LEU A 566 12.92 7.61 13.54
C LEU A 566 13.10 7.72 12.02
N VAL A 567 12.68 6.71 11.25
CA VAL A 567 12.71 6.78 9.78
C VAL A 567 11.91 7.98 9.27
N GLN A 568 10.71 8.24 9.79
CA GLN A 568 9.93 9.41 9.39
C GLN A 568 10.57 10.72 9.81
N LEU A 569 11.06 10.80 11.05
CA LEU A 569 11.69 12.01 11.59
C LEU A 569 13.00 12.35 10.85
N TYR A 570 13.83 11.36 10.53
CA TYR A 570 15.04 11.57 9.72
C TYR A 570 14.72 11.98 8.28
N ARG A 571 13.62 11.48 7.69
CA ARG A 571 13.13 11.96 6.38
C ARG A 571 12.70 13.43 6.45
N LEU A 572 11.99 13.84 7.51
CA LEU A 572 11.66 15.25 7.75
C LEU A 572 12.91 16.13 7.92
N MET A 573 13.97 15.61 8.54
CA MET A 573 15.26 16.28 8.66
C MET A 573 16.07 16.34 7.36
N GLY A 574 15.62 15.71 6.26
CA GLY A 574 16.43 15.55 5.04
C GLY A 574 17.59 14.55 5.19
N CYS A 575 17.65 13.78 6.27
CA CYS A 575 18.68 12.79 6.58
C CYS A 575 18.33 11.41 6.01
N ALA A 576 18.17 11.32 4.68
CA ALA A 576 17.65 10.11 4.05
C ALA A 576 18.58 8.89 4.17
N SER A 577 19.90 9.07 4.21
CA SER A 577 20.83 7.95 4.38
C SER A 577 20.80 7.39 5.80
N LEU A 578 20.68 8.23 6.82
CA LEU A 578 20.45 7.80 8.18
C LEU A 578 19.08 7.12 8.34
N ALA A 579 18.04 7.64 7.66
CA ALA A 579 16.75 6.98 7.57
C ALA A 579 16.87 5.58 6.92
N HIS A 580 17.65 5.44 5.85
CA HIS A 580 17.89 4.16 5.19
C HIS A 580 18.62 3.16 6.11
N GLN A 581 19.67 3.61 6.81
CA GLN A 581 20.39 2.79 7.79
C GLN A 581 19.47 2.33 8.94
N THR A 582 18.52 3.18 9.34
CA THR A 582 17.51 2.85 10.36
C THR A 582 16.46 1.88 9.81
N TRP A 583 16.13 1.97 8.51
CA TRP A 583 15.15 1.14 7.80
C TRP A 583 15.63 -0.30 7.55
N VAL A 584 16.87 -0.48 7.09
CA VAL A 584 17.42 -1.78 6.64
C VAL A 584 17.23 -2.91 7.67
N PRO A 585 17.50 -2.72 8.98
CA PRO A 585 17.35 -3.80 9.97
C PRO A 585 15.92 -4.28 10.19
N MET A 586 14.89 -3.56 9.72
CA MET A 586 13.50 -4.04 9.78
C MET A 586 13.23 -5.19 8.79
N ASP A 587 14.12 -5.41 7.83
CA ASP A 587 14.11 -6.56 6.91
C ASP A 587 12.79 -6.78 6.16
N VAL A 588 12.14 -5.68 5.75
CA VAL A 588 10.87 -5.70 5.00
C VAL A 588 11.06 -6.47 3.70
N LYS A 589 10.34 -7.58 3.55
CA LYS A 589 10.50 -8.57 2.46
C LYS A 589 9.16 -9.18 2.03
N ARG A 590 9.09 -9.65 0.78
CA ARG A 590 7.94 -10.41 0.24
C ARG A 590 6.63 -9.62 0.35
N THR A 591 5.56 -10.23 0.86
CA THR A 591 4.19 -9.70 0.84
C THR A 591 4.02 -8.37 1.56
N ILE A 592 4.84 -8.07 2.57
CA ILE A 592 4.81 -6.79 3.30
C ILE A 592 5.55 -5.65 2.59
N GLN A 593 6.18 -5.91 1.43
CA GLN A 593 6.77 -4.86 0.60
C GLN A 593 5.72 -3.85 0.14
N ASP A 594 4.55 -4.34 -0.30
CA ASP A 594 3.48 -3.48 -0.85
C ASP A 594 2.92 -2.51 0.20
N SER A 595 2.89 -2.94 1.46
CA SER A 595 2.29 -2.21 2.58
C SER A 595 3.26 -1.36 3.40
N LEU A 596 4.48 -1.82 3.67
CA LEU A 596 5.41 -1.11 4.56
C LEU A 596 6.43 -0.24 3.81
N SER A 597 6.87 -0.65 2.62
CA SER A 597 7.92 0.08 1.90
C SER A 597 7.60 1.54 1.57
N PRO A 598 6.34 1.95 1.31
CA PRO A 598 6.01 3.37 1.15
C PRO A 598 6.42 4.25 2.34
N LEU A 599 6.53 3.69 3.55
CA LEU A 599 6.97 4.43 4.74
C LEU A 599 8.41 4.96 4.58
N PHE A 600 9.25 4.33 3.75
CA PHE A 600 10.60 4.81 3.45
C PHE A 600 10.74 5.33 2.00
N PHE A 601 10.24 4.56 1.02
CA PHE A 601 10.51 4.79 -0.40
C PHE A 601 9.71 5.93 -1.03
N ASP A 602 8.62 6.37 -0.42
CA ASP A 602 7.83 7.47 -0.99
C ASP A 602 8.66 8.76 -1.11
N ARG A 603 8.68 9.39 -2.30
CA ARG A 603 9.44 10.62 -2.59
C ARG A 603 10.96 10.52 -2.39
N ILE A 604 11.50 9.31 -2.19
CA ILE A 604 12.90 9.14 -1.77
C ILE A 604 13.89 9.72 -2.77
N PHE A 605 13.61 9.66 -4.08
CA PHE A 605 14.43 10.29 -5.12
C PHE A 605 14.51 11.81 -4.93
N SER A 606 13.37 12.46 -4.72
CA SER A 606 13.33 13.91 -4.57
C SER A 606 13.91 14.41 -3.24
N ILE A 607 13.92 13.57 -2.19
CA ILE A 607 14.52 13.89 -0.89
C ILE A 607 16.04 13.66 -0.93
N SER A 608 16.50 12.55 -1.50
CA SER A 608 17.92 12.23 -1.60
C SER A 608 18.21 11.35 -2.83
N PRO A 609 18.48 11.98 -3.98
CA PRO A 609 18.74 11.22 -5.21
C PRO A 609 20.01 10.38 -5.08
N GLY A 610 20.97 10.81 -4.24
CA GLY A 610 22.26 10.13 -4.02
C GLY A 610 22.15 8.68 -3.57
N LEU A 611 21.07 8.31 -2.88
CA LEU A 611 20.85 6.94 -2.41
C LEU A 611 20.72 5.95 -3.57
N PHE A 612 20.19 6.36 -4.71
CA PHE A 612 20.07 5.50 -5.89
C PHE A 612 21.41 5.20 -6.55
N GLN A 613 22.40 6.08 -6.38
CA GLN A 613 23.73 5.90 -6.95
C GLN A 613 24.65 5.08 -6.04
N GLN A 614 24.51 5.23 -4.72
CA GLN A 614 25.37 4.59 -3.73
C GLN A 614 24.95 3.14 -3.44
N SER A 615 23.68 2.80 -3.64
CA SER A 615 23.14 1.48 -3.30
C SER A 615 23.58 0.40 -4.29
N ARG A 616 24.23 -0.66 -3.79
CA ARG A 616 24.50 -1.89 -4.53
C ARG A 616 24.07 -3.10 -3.66
N PRO A 617 23.03 -3.86 -4.01
CA PRO A 617 22.17 -3.75 -5.20
C PRO A 617 21.36 -2.43 -5.24
N ALA A 618 20.71 -2.14 -6.37
CA ALA A 618 19.90 -0.93 -6.54
C ALA A 618 18.90 -0.76 -5.39
N LEU A 619 18.67 0.48 -4.95
CA LEU A 619 17.85 0.78 -3.77
C LEU A 619 16.44 0.14 -3.84
N THR A 620 15.82 0.16 -5.02
CA THR A 620 14.47 -0.40 -5.28
C THR A 620 14.47 -1.89 -5.64
N GLU A 621 15.61 -2.58 -5.63
CA GLU A 621 15.70 -4.01 -5.98
C GLU A 621 14.74 -4.90 -5.17
N PRO A 622 14.56 -4.71 -3.84
CA PRO A 622 13.61 -5.53 -3.08
C PRO A 622 12.16 -5.42 -3.58
N LEU A 623 11.74 -4.21 -3.99
CA LEU A 623 10.41 -3.95 -4.56
C LEU A 623 10.30 -4.52 -5.98
N ARG A 624 11.30 -4.25 -6.82
CA ARG A 624 11.34 -4.75 -8.21
C ARG A 624 11.27 -6.28 -8.24
N SER A 625 12.12 -6.93 -7.45
CA SER A 625 12.15 -8.40 -7.34
C SER A 625 10.81 -8.97 -6.88
N TYR A 626 10.17 -8.32 -5.91
CA TYR A 626 8.84 -8.73 -5.42
C TYR A 626 7.77 -8.66 -6.52
N TYR A 627 7.61 -7.50 -7.17
CA TYR A 627 6.59 -7.35 -8.22
C TYR A 627 6.92 -8.17 -9.47
N SER A 628 8.18 -8.21 -9.91
CA SER A 628 8.60 -9.07 -11.02
C SER A 628 8.39 -10.55 -10.72
N GLY A 629 8.46 -10.97 -9.46
CA GLY A 629 8.14 -12.35 -9.06
C GLY A 629 6.63 -12.62 -9.02
N CYS A 630 5.84 -11.71 -8.44
CA CYS A 630 4.39 -11.88 -8.25
C CYS A 630 3.56 -11.61 -9.50
N LEU A 631 4.02 -10.72 -10.38
CA LEU A 631 3.30 -10.26 -11.58
C LEU A 631 3.92 -10.78 -12.88
N ARG A 632 4.89 -11.69 -12.81
CA ARG A 632 5.56 -12.31 -13.97
C ARG A 632 4.57 -12.90 -14.96
N ASP A 633 3.63 -13.68 -14.44
CA ASP A 633 2.61 -14.39 -15.21
C ASP A 633 1.29 -13.61 -15.09
N LYS A 634 0.37 -13.76 -16.07
CA LYS A 634 -0.94 -13.10 -16.02
C LYS A 634 -1.82 -13.63 -14.89
N SER A 635 -1.68 -14.91 -14.57
CA SER A 635 -2.43 -15.57 -13.51
C SER A 635 -1.79 -15.34 -12.13
N PRO A 636 -2.58 -15.46 -11.04
CA PRO A 636 -2.03 -15.46 -9.69
C PRO A 636 -1.03 -16.59 -9.47
N VAL A 637 0.03 -16.32 -8.71
CA VAL A 637 1.07 -17.29 -8.36
C VAL A 637 0.44 -18.52 -7.69
N LYS A 638 0.74 -19.73 -8.20
CA LYS A 638 0.21 -21.02 -7.69
C LYS A 638 -1.31 -21.21 -7.79
N ILE A 639 -2.00 -20.48 -8.66
CA ILE A 639 -3.47 -20.61 -8.79
C ILE A 639 -3.92 -22.05 -9.11
N TRP A 640 -3.16 -22.79 -9.92
CA TRP A 640 -3.50 -24.17 -10.26
C TRP A 640 -3.41 -25.12 -9.07
N ASP A 641 -2.43 -24.92 -8.19
CA ASP A 641 -2.27 -25.72 -6.98
C ASP A 641 -3.54 -25.59 -6.10
N ALA A 642 -4.13 -24.39 -6.01
CA ALA A 642 -5.38 -24.15 -5.29
C ALA A 642 -6.58 -24.89 -5.93
N PHE A 643 -6.67 -24.95 -7.26
CA PHE A 643 -7.69 -25.76 -7.95
C PHE A 643 -7.54 -27.26 -7.64
N THR A 644 -6.32 -27.79 -7.66
CA THR A 644 -6.08 -29.21 -7.35
C THR A 644 -6.38 -29.55 -5.88
N ALA A 645 -6.06 -28.63 -4.96
CA ALA A 645 -6.36 -28.74 -3.53
C ALA A 645 -7.86 -28.63 -3.22
N GLY A 646 -8.65 -27.98 -4.09
CA GLY A 646 -10.07 -27.70 -3.83
C GLY A 646 -10.30 -26.46 -2.94
N SER A 647 -9.32 -25.55 -2.88
CA SER A 647 -9.37 -24.32 -2.07
C SER A 647 -10.10 -23.20 -2.84
N TYR A 648 -11.41 -23.34 -3.02
CA TYR A 648 -12.18 -22.49 -3.92
C TYR A 648 -12.28 -21.03 -3.46
N THR A 649 -12.36 -20.77 -2.15
CA THR A 649 -12.39 -19.40 -1.65
C THR A 649 -11.05 -18.71 -1.86
N SER A 650 -9.95 -19.39 -1.57
CA SER A 650 -8.59 -18.89 -1.81
C SER A 650 -8.36 -18.56 -3.29
N ILE A 651 -8.92 -19.31 -4.24
CA ILE A 651 -8.84 -18.98 -5.67
C ILE A 651 -9.42 -17.59 -5.96
N LEU A 652 -10.55 -17.24 -5.34
CA LEU A 652 -11.17 -15.93 -5.49
C LEU A 652 -10.31 -14.83 -4.86
N GLU A 653 -9.78 -15.08 -3.66
CA GLU A 653 -8.90 -14.14 -2.95
C GLU A 653 -7.57 -13.92 -3.68
N MET A 654 -6.99 -14.97 -4.27
CA MET A 654 -5.76 -14.89 -5.06
C MET A 654 -5.97 -14.03 -6.31
N ALA A 655 -7.13 -14.15 -6.96
CA ALA A 655 -7.51 -13.32 -8.10
C ALA A 655 -7.63 -11.85 -7.68
N GLU A 656 -8.35 -11.58 -6.59
CA GLU A 656 -8.54 -10.24 -6.05
C GLU A 656 -7.22 -9.62 -5.60
N TYR A 657 -6.36 -10.38 -4.92
CA TYR A 657 -5.04 -9.93 -4.48
C TYR A 657 -4.11 -9.62 -5.65
N ASN A 658 -4.09 -10.47 -6.69
CA ASN A 658 -3.29 -10.22 -7.89
C ASN A 658 -3.74 -8.95 -8.62
N ASP A 659 -5.06 -8.73 -8.74
CA ASP A 659 -5.63 -7.51 -9.30
C ASP A 659 -5.22 -6.27 -8.49
N ARG A 660 -5.36 -6.31 -7.16
CA ARG A 660 -4.91 -5.21 -6.28
C ARG A 660 -3.42 -4.91 -6.44
N LEU A 661 -2.57 -5.93 -6.56
CA LEU A 661 -1.13 -5.74 -6.78
C LEU A 661 -0.83 -5.06 -8.12
N ARG A 662 -1.52 -5.44 -9.21
CA ARG A 662 -1.36 -4.81 -10.54
C ARG A 662 -1.79 -3.35 -10.56
N ARG A 663 -2.67 -2.95 -9.64
CA ARG A 663 -3.19 -1.58 -9.48
C ARG A 663 -2.62 -0.88 -8.25
N SER A 664 -1.55 -1.40 -7.66
CA SER A 664 -0.98 -0.85 -6.42
C SER A 664 -0.30 0.50 -6.66
N CYS A 665 -0.60 1.47 -5.80
CA CYS A 665 0.14 2.74 -5.77
C CYS A 665 1.65 2.53 -5.51
N THR A 666 2.01 1.51 -4.71
CA THR A 666 3.41 1.19 -4.38
C THR A 666 4.16 0.65 -5.59
N LEU A 667 3.48 -0.08 -6.49
CA LEU A 667 4.03 -0.51 -7.78
C LEU A 667 4.36 0.69 -8.67
N VAL A 668 3.42 1.63 -8.81
CA VAL A 668 3.62 2.87 -9.59
C VAL A 668 4.76 3.70 -9.00
N MET A 669 4.77 3.90 -7.68
CA MET A 669 5.85 4.58 -6.97
C MET A 669 7.21 3.95 -7.28
N THR A 670 7.31 2.62 -7.23
CA THR A 670 8.56 1.89 -7.51
C THR A 670 9.09 2.22 -8.90
N ALA A 671 8.23 2.12 -9.92
CA ALA A 671 8.61 2.37 -11.31
C ALA A 671 8.98 3.85 -11.57
N VAL A 672 8.22 4.79 -11.01
CA VAL A 672 8.44 6.23 -11.19
C VAL A 672 9.71 6.69 -10.49
N GLU A 673 9.93 6.32 -9.22
CA GLU A 673 11.12 6.72 -8.45
C GLU A 673 12.41 6.22 -9.13
N GLU A 674 12.40 4.98 -9.63
CA GLU A 674 13.51 4.41 -10.38
C GLU A 674 13.77 5.14 -11.70
N ARG A 675 12.72 5.45 -12.46
CA ARG A 675 12.84 6.15 -13.75
C ARG A 675 13.36 7.57 -13.57
N ARG A 676 12.88 8.28 -12.55
CA ARG A 676 13.39 9.62 -12.16
C ARG A 676 14.86 9.57 -11.77
N ALA A 677 15.26 8.62 -10.93
CA ALA A 677 16.66 8.43 -10.56
C ALA A 677 17.54 8.13 -11.78
N THR A 678 17.11 7.21 -12.64
CA THR A 678 17.82 6.84 -13.87
C THR A 678 18.03 8.07 -14.77
N ARG A 679 16.97 8.86 -14.99
CA ARG A 679 17.02 10.11 -15.77
C ARG A 679 18.00 11.11 -15.15
N ALA A 680 17.94 11.30 -13.83
CA ALA A 680 18.74 12.28 -13.12
C ALA A 680 20.24 12.02 -13.20
N TYR A 681 20.64 10.74 -13.23
CA TYR A 681 22.04 10.32 -13.39
C TYR A 681 22.44 10.08 -14.86
N GLY A 682 21.53 10.30 -15.81
CA GLY A 682 21.79 10.05 -17.23
C GLY A 682 21.93 8.58 -17.59
N GLY A 683 21.35 7.69 -16.79
CA GLY A 683 21.21 6.29 -17.11
C GLY A 683 20.31 6.09 -18.33
N ARG A 684 20.45 4.92 -18.96
CA ARG A 684 19.60 4.55 -20.10
C ARG A 684 18.24 4.12 -19.58
N ILE A 685 17.20 4.81 -20.04
CA ILE A 685 15.82 4.43 -19.80
C ILE A 685 15.40 3.41 -20.87
N GLU A 686 14.91 2.25 -20.42
CA GLU A 686 14.41 1.20 -21.32
C GLU A 686 12.95 1.45 -21.68
N GLY A 687 12.66 1.58 -22.99
CA GLY A 687 11.31 1.77 -23.52
C GLY A 687 10.58 3.02 -23.01
N VAL A 688 9.32 3.18 -23.41
CA VAL A 688 8.40 4.14 -22.77
C VAL A 688 7.76 3.53 -21.54
N ILE A 689 7.33 4.35 -20.57
CA ILE A 689 6.78 3.84 -19.31
C ILE A 689 5.55 2.95 -19.51
N GLU A 690 4.72 3.23 -20.52
CA GLU A 690 3.53 2.43 -20.89
C GLU A 690 3.89 1.01 -21.36
N GLN A 691 5.12 0.80 -21.85
CA GLN A 691 5.62 -0.50 -22.31
C GLN A 691 6.31 -1.30 -21.19
N SER A 692 6.38 -0.76 -19.98
CA SER A 692 6.95 -1.48 -18.84
C SER A 692 6.15 -2.77 -18.58
N PRO A 693 6.79 -3.95 -18.52
CA PRO A 693 6.09 -5.20 -18.23
C PRO A 693 5.33 -5.20 -16.90
N LEU A 694 5.79 -4.37 -15.95
CA LEU A 694 5.14 -4.21 -14.66
C LEU A 694 3.87 -3.35 -14.72
N LEU A 695 3.79 -2.43 -15.69
CA LEU A 695 2.73 -1.43 -15.79
C LEU A 695 1.83 -1.63 -17.02
N SER A 696 2.08 -2.67 -17.83
CA SER A 696 1.37 -2.91 -19.10
C SER A 696 -0.14 -3.16 -18.96
N HIS A 697 -0.63 -3.38 -17.74
CA HIS A 697 -2.04 -3.57 -17.43
C HIS A 697 -2.76 -2.28 -17.03
N ILE A 698 -2.02 -1.18 -16.87
CA ILE A 698 -2.57 0.11 -16.47
C ILE A 698 -3.13 0.82 -17.70
N SER A 699 -4.41 1.13 -17.63
CA SER A 699 -5.16 1.95 -18.59
C SER A 699 -5.52 3.30 -17.99
N ASP A 700 -6.09 4.21 -18.79
CA ASP A 700 -6.50 5.55 -18.34
C ASP A 700 -7.61 5.52 -17.27
N ASP A 701 -8.46 4.50 -17.29
CA ASP A 701 -9.56 4.25 -16.35
C ASP A 701 -9.14 3.46 -15.09
N THR A 702 -7.89 3.00 -15.02
CA THR A 702 -7.42 2.25 -13.84
C THR A 702 -7.46 3.11 -12.58
N GLU A 703 -8.24 2.69 -11.59
CA GLU A 703 -8.20 3.22 -10.23
C GLU A 703 -7.14 2.48 -9.41
N PHE A 704 -6.20 3.24 -8.84
CA PHE A 704 -5.13 2.68 -8.03
C PHE A 704 -5.53 2.49 -6.57
N VAL A 705 -4.98 1.45 -5.94
CA VAL A 705 -5.25 1.10 -4.54
C VAL A 705 -4.01 1.28 -3.68
N THR A 706 -4.22 1.77 -2.45
CA THR A 706 -3.17 1.95 -1.46
C THR A 706 -3.27 0.84 -0.42
N ALA A 707 -2.15 0.16 -0.12
CA ALA A 707 -2.06 -0.92 0.85
C ALA A 707 -1.22 -0.55 2.09
N ILE A 708 -0.92 0.74 2.29
CA ILE A 708 0.00 1.20 3.34
C ILE A 708 -0.51 0.75 4.71
N ASP A 709 0.33 0.06 5.47
CA ASP A 709 0.01 -0.43 6.81
C ASP A 709 0.72 0.40 7.89
N HIS A 710 -0.07 1.07 8.72
CA HIS A 710 0.41 1.84 9.87
C HIS A 710 0.25 1.11 11.20
N GLY A 711 -0.22 -0.14 11.20
CA GLY A 711 -0.48 -0.91 12.42
C GLY A 711 0.77 -1.19 13.26
N SER A 712 1.95 -1.17 12.64
CA SER A 712 3.24 -1.29 13.34
C SER A 712 3.78 0.05 13.88
N PHE A 713 3.16 1.17 13.50
CA PHE A 713 3.58 2.50 13.94
C PHE A 713 3.16 2.75 15.39
N PRO A 714 3.96 3.44 16.21
CA PRO A 714 3.56 3.77 17.58
C PRO A 714 2.24 4.53 17.66
N ASN A 715 1.35 4.10 18.56
CA ASN A 715 0.03 4.72 18.75
C ASN A 715 -0.21 5.00 20.24
N LEU A 716 0.20 6.17 20.71
CA LEU A 716 0.05 6.57 22.12
C LEU A 716 -1.12 7.51 22.37
N GLU A 717 -1.69 8.07 21.30
CA GLU A 717 -2.68 9.14 21.37
C GLU A 717 -4.13 8.65 21.37
N SER A 718 -5.03 9.51 21.86
CA SER A 718 -6.47 9.36 21.72
C SER A 718 -6.89 9.24 20.25
N SER A 719 -7.90 8.41 19.99
CA SER A 719 -8.57 8.29 18.68
C SER A 719 -9.22 9.59 18.21
N HIS A 720 -9.40 10.56 19.11
CA HIS A 720 -9.91 11.89 18.80
C HIS A 720 -8.84 12.85 18.24
N THR A 721 -7.57 12.45 18.23
CA THR A 721 -6.47 13.25 17.69
C THR A 721 -5.83 12.56 16.50
N ALA A 722 -5.17 13.34 15.64
CA ALA A 722 -4.41 12.76 14.54
C ALA A 722 -3.36 11.79 15.07
N PRO A 723 -3.28 10.55 14.54
CA PRO A 723 -2.30 9.57 14.98
C PRO A 723 -0.89 10.04 14.62
N LEU A 724 0.12 9.52 15.33
CA LEU A 724 1.49 10.01 15.19
C LEU A 724 2.02 9.93 13.74
N TYR A 725 1.77 8.83 13.03
CA TYR A 725 2.20 8.66 11.63
C TYR A 725 1.66 9.76 10.71
N ASP A 726 0.45 10.26 10.99
CA ASP A 726 -0.18 11.34 10.22
C ASP A 726 0.43 12.70 10.50
N ILE A 727 1.01 12.88 11.69
CA ILE A 727 1.64 14.12 12.13
C ILE A 727 3.09 14.21 11.60
N VAL A 728 3.82 13.09 11.58
CA VAL A 728 5.25 13.06 11.23
C VAL A 728 5.52 12.70 9.76
N LYS A 729 4.49 12.53 8.94
CA LYS A 729 4.69 12.27 7.50
C LYS A 729 5.22 13.49 6.77
N PHE A 730 6.08 13.23 5.79
CA PHE A 730 6.66 14.26 4.93
C PHE A 730 5.62 15.03 4.08
N GLY A 731 4.53 14.36 3.70
CA GLY A 731 3.46 14.94 2.89
C GLY A 731 2.26 13.99 2.80
N PRO A 732 1.27 14.30 1.96
CA PRO A 732 0.13 13.40 1.74
C PRO A 732 0.58 12.02 1.22
N GLU A 733 -0.15 10.98 1.60
CA GLU A 733 0.16 9.60 1.22
C GLU A 733 0.00 9.35 -0.29
N LEU A 734 0.44 8.17 -0.74
CA LEU A 734 0.15 7.71 -2.09
C LEU A 734 -1.37 7.65 -2.33
N SER A 735 -1.79 8.16 -3.49
CA SER A 735 -3.20 8.15 -3.92
C SER A 735 -3.29 7.85 -5.42
N SER A 736 -4.49 7.49 -5.86
CA SER A 736 -4.77 7.24 -7.28
C SER A 736 -4.46 8.46 -8.14
N GLU A 737 -4.86 9.66 -7.70
CA GLU A 737 -4.62 10.90 -8.42
C GLU A 737 -3.13 11.23 -8.52
N ARG A 738 -2.37 11.08 -7.42
CA ARG A 738 -0.93 11.33 -7.41
C ARG A 738 -0.18 10.33 -8.30
N CYS A 739 -0.55 9.04 -8.26
CA CYS A 739 0.02 8.02 -9.13
C CYS A 739 -0.27 8.30 -10.60
N ARG A 740 -1.50 8.71 -10.92
CA ARG A 740 -1.91 9.08 -12.29
C ARG A 740 -1.11 10.28 -12.80
N LEU A 741 -1.00 11.36 -12.01
CA LEU A 741 -0.21 12.53 -12.38
C LEU A 741 1.28 12.19 -12.57
N ALA A 742 1.83 11.30 -11.73
CA ALA A 742 3.19 10.82 -11.87
C ALA A 742 3.40 10.06 -13.19
N LEU A 743 2.52 9.12 -13.53
CA LEU A 743 2.59 8.38 -14.80
C LEU A 743 2.47 9.31 -16.01
N LEU A 744 1.51 10.24 -16.00
CA LEU A 744 1.33 11.23 -17.07
C LEU A 744 2.56 12.14 -17.23
N SER A 745 3.23 12.50 -16.12
CA SER A 745 4.48 13.26 -16.18
C SER A 745 5.63 12.48 -16.82
N GLU A 746 5.74 11.18 -16.54
CA GLU A 746 6.75 10.33 -17.17
C GLU A 746 6.43 10.10 -18.66
N GLN A 747 5.15 9.95 -19.04
CA GLN A 747 4.72 9.88 -20.44
C GLN A 747 5.05 11.17 -21.21
N PHE A 748 4.77 12.34 -20.62
CA PHE A 748 5.16 13.64 -21.20
C PHE A 748 6.67 13.69 -21.45
N LEU A 749 7.45 13.33 -20.44
CA LEU A 749 8.90 13.36 -20.52
C LEU A 749 9.46 12.36 -21.54
N ASP A 750 8.87 11.16 -21.65
CA ASP A 750 9.21 10.18 -22.68
C ASP A 750 8.96 10.75 -24.09
N ALA A 751 7.85 11.45 -24.30
CA ALA A 751 7.51 12.06 -25.58
C ALA A 751 8.47 13.20 -25.99
N VAL A 752 8.80 14.13 -25.08
CA VAL A 752 9.68 15.27 -25.40
C VAL A 752 11.16 14.90 -25.49
N THR A 753 11.57 13.80 -24.86
CA THR A 753 12.98 13.34 -24.88
C THR A 753 13.24 12.21 -25.88
N TYR A 754 12.20 11.73 -26.57
CA TYR A 754 12.32 10.68 -27.57
C TYR A 754 13.29 11.07 -28.68
N LYS A 755 14.19 10.14 -29.03
CA LYS A 755 15.10 10.26 -30.16
C LYS A 755 14.97 9.01 -31.02
N ALA A 756 14.65 9.20 -32.31
CA ALA A 756 14.60 8.09 -33.26
C ALA A 756 15.98 7.39 -33.34
N PRO A 757 16.02 6.06 -33.51
CA PRO A 757 17.26 5.34 -33.75
C PRO A 757 18.01 5.90 -34.95
N LYS A 758 19.35 6.01 -34.87
CA LYS A 758 20.18 6.60 -35.93
C LYS A 758 20.04 5.89 -37.29
N ASP A 759 19.68 4.61 -37.26
CA ASP A 759 19.54 3.78 -38.46
C ASP A 759 18.13 3.85 -39.07
N TYR A 760 17.18 4.51 -38.40
CA TYR A 760 15.83 4.70 -38.92
C TYR A 760 15.82 5.75 -40.04
N LYS A 761 15.58 5.30 -41.28
CA LYS A 761 15.43 6.16 -42.46
C LYS A 761 14.08 5.89 -43.12
N PRO A 762 13.07 6.76 -42.93
CA PRO A 762 11.75 6.53 -43.50
C PRO A 762 11.79 6.65 -45.03
N THR A 763 11.21 5.67 -45.74
CA THR A 763 11.11 5.65 -47.21
C THR A 763 10.37 6.87 -47.76
N LYS A 764 9.43 7.42 -46.98
CA LYS A 764 8.69 8.65 -47.28
C LYS A 764 8.75 9.62 -46.10
N ALA A 765 9.84 10.39 -46.01
CA ALA A 765 10.12 11.26 -44.86
C ALA A 765 9.00 12.29 -44.54
N ASN A 766 8.36 12.87 -45.56
CA ASN A 766 7.27 13.84 -45.35
C ASN A 766 5.98 13.20 -44.80
N GLU A 767 5.61 12.02 -45.29
CA GLU A 767 4.45 11.28 -44.79
C GLU A 767 4.69 10.77 -43.36
N ALA A 768 5.90 10.25 -43.09
CA ALA A 768 6.29 9.83 -41.75
C ALA A 768 6.23 11.01 -40.76
N ALA A 769 6.83 12.15 -41.10
CA ALA A 769 6.80 13.33 -40.25
C ALA A 769 5.38 13.89 -40.01
N ALA A 770 4.48 13.78 -41.00
CA ALA A 770 3.09 14.17 -40.82
C ALA A 770 2.35 13.24 -39.84
N ARG A 771 2.62 11.92 -39.89
CA ARG A 771 2.07 10.95 -38.94
C ARG A 771 2.64 11.17 -37.54
N ASP A 772 3.95 11.39 -37.42
CA ASP A 772 4.62 11.67 -36.15
C ASP A 772 4.03 12.95 -35.52
N LYS A 773 3.85 14.01 -36.33
CA LYS A 773 3.18 15.23 -35.88
C LYS A 773 1.77 14.96 -35.37
N ALA A 774 0.95 14.21 -36.11
CA ALA A 774 -0.42 13.90 -35.71
C ALA A 774 -0.46 13.10 -34.40
N TYR A 775 0.42 12.09 -34.27
CA TYR A 775 0.57 11.31 -33.05
C TYR A 775 0.96 12.18 -31.84
N LEU A 776 1.92 13.10 -32.03
CA LEU A 776 2.36 14.01 -30.97
C LEU A 776 1.27 14.99 -30.56
N VAL A 777 0.54 15.57 -31.52
CA VAL A 777 -0.59 16.47 -31.23
C VAL A 777 -1.65 15.74 -30.40
N GLU A 778 -2.01 14.51 -30.78
CA GLU A 778 -2.97 13.69 -30.04
C GLU A 778 -2.45 13.37 -28.62
N THR A 779 -1.18 12.96 -28.51
CA THR A 779 -0.54 12.62 -27.24
C THR A 779 -0.56 13.82 -26.28
N TYR A 780 -0.12 14.99 -26.73
CA TYR A 780 -0.10 16.20 -25.89
C TYR A 780 -1.50 16.73 -25.60
N SER A 781 -2.47 16.52 -26.49
CA SER A 781 -3.89 16.85 -26.23
C SER A 781 -4.44 16.00 -25.10
N ARG A 782 -4.29 14.67 -25.17
CA ARG A 782 -4.70 13.74 -24.11
C ARG A 782 -4.04 14.08 -22.79
N LEU A 783 -2.71 14.24 -22.77
CA LEU A 783 -1.97 14.60 -21.55
C LEU A 783 -2.47 15.90 -20.92
N SER A 784 -2.63 16.96 -21.73
CA SER A 784 -3.10 18.25 -21.27
C SER A 784 -4.51 18.17 -20.67
N GLU A 785 -5.43 17.50 -21.36
CA GLU A 785 -6.82 17.37 -20.94
C GLU A 785 -6.92 16.56 -19.64
N THR A 786 -6.32 15.37 -19.60
CA THR A 786 -6.35 14.50 -18.41
C THR A 786 -5.69 15.15 -17.20
N MET A 787 -4.50 15.75 -17.34
CA MET A 787 -3.82 16.41 -16.22
C MET A 787 -4.61 17.63 -15.74
N THR A 788 -5.17 18.44 -16.65
CA THR A 788 -6.00 19.60 -16.29
C THR A 788 -7.25 19.17 -15.53
N THR A 789 -7.96 18.14 -15.98
CA THR A 789 -9.14 17.61 -15.28
C THR A 789 -8.80 17.15 -13.86
N LEU A 790 -7.66 16.46 -13.68
CA LEU A 790 -7.22 16.01 -12.35
C LEU A 790 -6.84 17.16 -11.44
N LEU A 791 -6.10 18.16 -11.95
CA LEU A 791 -5.63 19.30 -11.17
C LEU A 791 -6.75 20.30 -10.83
N LEU A 792 -7.73 20.48 -11.72
CA LEU A 792 -8.85 21.37 -11.50
C LEU A 792 -9.94 20.79 -10.61
N ASN A 793 -9.87 19.52 -10.21
CA ASN A 793 -10.82 18.91 -9.30
C ASN A 793 -10.60 19.43 -7.85
N PRO A 794 -11.37 20.42 -7.37
CA PRO A 794 -11.01 21.20 -6.18
C PRO A 794 -11.31 20.47 -4.87
N SER A 795 -12.15 19.42 -4.91
CA SER A 795 -12.60 18.72 -3.71
C SER A 795 -11.60 17.68 -3.19
N THR A 796 -10.58 17.27 -3.96
CA THR A 796 -9.73 16.13 -3.60
C THR A 796 -8.24 16.26 -3.93
N THR A 797 -7.84 16.64 -5.15
CA THR A 797 -6.45 16.43 -5.64
C THR A 797 -5.39 17.26 -4.91
N ALA A 798 -5.64 18.54 -4.65
CA ALA A 798 -4.66 19.41 -3.97
C ALA A 798 -4.29 18.90 -2.57
N SER A 799 -5.23 18.25 -1.88
CA SER A 799 -4.99 17.63 -0.56
C SER A 799 -4.14 16.36 -0.60
N LYS A 800 -3.89 15.81 -1.81
CA LYS A 800 -3.11 14.59 -2.07
C LYS A 800 -1.69 14.88 -2.56
N LEU A 801 -1.32 16.14 -2.73
CA LEU A 801 -0.02 16.57 -3.24
C LEU A 801 0.68 17.49 -2.24
N THR A 802 2.01 17.49 -2.23
CA THR A 802 2.76 18.59 -1.62
C THR A 802 2.60 19.87 -2.46
N GLY A 803 2.83 21.04 -1.85
CA GLY A 803 2.85 22.32 -2.59
C GLY A 803 3.76 22.30 -3.84
N PRO A 804 5.02 21.85 -3.71
CA PRO A 804 5.91 21.65 -4.84
C PRO A 804 5.41 20.64 -5.89
N GLU A 805 4.82 19.50 -5.48
CA GLU A 805 4.26 18.51 -6.41
C GLU A 805 3.12 19.11 -7.24
N HIS A 806 2.22 19.86 -6.60
CA HIS A 806 1.12 20.53 -7.29
C HIS A 806 1.63 21.48 -8.38
N LYS A 807 2.66 22.29 -8.07
CA LYS A 807 3.28 23.23 -9.03
C LYS A 807 4.03 22.50 -10.14
N TYR A 808 4.75 21.43 -9.82
CA TYR A 808 5.40 20.58 -10.82
C TYR A 808 4.39 20.02 -11.82
N TYR A 809 3.32 19.36 -11.35
CA TYR A 809 2.31 18.79 -12.24
C TYR A 809 1.53 19.88 -13.00
N THR A 810 1.29 21.04 -12.41
CA THR A 810 0.73 22.21 -13.10
C THR A 810 1.65 22.64 -14.25
N THR A 811 2.97 22.68 -14.02
CA THR A 811 3.96 23.02 -15.05
C THR A 811 3.93 22.03 -16.21
N ILE A 812 3.88 20.72 -15.92
CA ILE A 812 3.79 19.68 -16.96
C ILE A 812 2.48 19.79 -17.75
N SER A 813 1.35 20.05 -17.09
CA SER A 813 0.06 20.25 -17.77
C SER A 813 0.11 21.44 -18.73
N LEU A 814 0.65 22.58 -18.27
CA LEU A 814 0.84 23.77 -19.10
C LEU A 814 1.80 23.53 -20.26
N LEU A 815 2.87 22.74 -20.04
CA LEU A 815 3.79 22.33 -21.09
C LEU A 815 3.09 21.43 -22.12
N ALA A 816 2.28 20.45 -21.72
CA ALA A 816 1.52 19.62 -22.66
C ALA A 816 0.60 20.48 -23.55
N ASN A 817 -0.10 21.47 -22.95
CA ASN A 817 -0.91 22.42 -23.71
C ASN A 817 -0.06 23.29 -24.66
N LEU A 818 1.11 23.76 -24.21
CA LEU A 818 2.04 24.52 -25.04
C LEU A 818 2.52 23.68 -26.23
N MET A 819 2.88 22.42 -26.02
CA MET A 819 3.36 21.51 -27.06
C MET A 819 2.29 21.25 -28.12
N ARG A 820 1.05 20.94 -27.70
CA ARG A 820 -0.10 20.81 -28.60
C ARG A 820 -0.29 22.07 -29.44
N THR A 821 -0.47 23.21 -28.77
CA THR A 821 -0.73 24.51 -29.42
C THR A 821 0.38 24.87 -30.41
N SER A 822 1.63 24.65 -30.02
CA SER A 822 2.82 24.94 -30.84
C SER A 822 2.85 24.11 -32.11
N LEU A 823 2.60 22.80 -32.03
CA LEU A 823 2.60 21.92 -33.19
C LEU A 823 1.44 22.22 -34.16
N GLU A 824 0.29 22.64 -33.65
CA GLU A 824 -0.86 23.06 -34.49
C GLU A 824 -0.64 24.43 -35.14
N THR A 825 0.16 25.31 -34.53
CA THR A 825 0.44 26.67 -35.01
C THR A 825 1.55 26.69 -36.08
N THR A 826 1.17 26.40 -37.32
CA THR A 826 2.07 26.51 -38.48
C THR A 826 2.34 27.95 -38.90
N LYS A 827 3.38 28.18 -39.71
CA LYS A 827 3.78 29.51 -40.22
C LYS A 827 2.64 30.34 -40.83
N SER A 828 1.63 29.71 -41.43
CA SER A 828 0.49 30.38 -42.08
C SER A 828 -0.67 30.71 -41.15
N ASN A 829 -0.66 30.19 -39.91
CA ASN A 829 -1.75 30.34 -38.97
C ASN A 829 -1.59 31.63 -38.15
N LEU A 830 -2.71 32.21 -37.72
CA LEU A 830 -2.70 33.28 -36.71
C LEU A 830 -2.25 32.69 -35.36
N THR A 831 -1.40 33.41 -34.63
CA THR A 831 -0.95 32.98 -33.29
C THR A 831 -2.13 32.95 -32.32
N PRO A 832 -2.45 31.80 -31.71
CA PRO A 832 -3.53 31.73 -30.73
C PRO A 832 -3.11 32.38 -29.40
N PRO A 833 -4.01 33.10 -28.69
CA PRO A 833 -3.72 33.68 -27.37
C PRO A 833 -3.33 32.65 -26.30
N SER A 834 -3.73 31.38 -26.49
CA SER A 834 -3.36 30.28 -25.60
C SER A 834 -1.84 30.04 -25.54
N LEU A 835 -1.10 30.36 -26.61
CA LEU A 835 0.36 30.19 -26.67
C LEU A 835 1.08 31.07 -25.63
N SER A 836 0.82 32.38 -25.66
CA SER A 836 1.44 33.33 -24.71
C SER A 836 0.91 33.14 -23.29
N THR A 837 -0.36 32.76 -23.14
CA THR A 837 -0.97 32.44 -21.85
C THR A 837 -0.27 31.23 -21.20
N ALA A 838 -0.06 30.15 -21.96
CA ALA A 838 0.64 28.96 -21.48
C ALA A 838 2.10 29.28 -21.09
N ALA A 839 2.84 30.00 -21.95
CA ALA A 839 4.22 30.40 -21.66
C ALA A 839 4.33 31.30 -20.41
N THR A 840 3.40 32.24 -20.22
CA THR A 840 3.33 33.08 -19.01
C THR A 840 3.03 32.24 -17.77
N GLY A 841 2.08 31.31 -17.86
CA GLY A 841 1.76 30.39 -16.78
C GLY A 841 2.95 29.50 -16.37
N ILE A 842 3.73 29.02 -17.35
CA ILE A 842 4.94 28.22 -17.09
C ILE A 842 5.97 29.05 -16.32
N ARG A 843 6.23 30.29 -16.74
CA ARG A 843 7.16 31.20 -16.03
C ARG A 843 6.69 31.46 -14.59
N ALA A 844 5.42 31.81 -14.42
CA ALA A 844 4.84 32.03 -13.09
C ALA A 844 4.90 30.79 -12.19
N SER A 845 4.72 29.59 -12.75
CA SER A 845 4.84 28.33 -12.02
C SER A 845 6.28 28.02 -11.59
N LEU A 846 7.26 28.28 -12.47
CA LEU A 846 8.69 28.19 -12.11
C LEU A 846 9.07 29.20 -11.04
N ASP A 847 8.60 30.44 -11.14
CA ASP A 847 8.85 31.48 -10.13
C ASP A 847 8.22 31.10 -8.77
N ALA A 848 7.04 30.46 -8.78
CA ALA A 848 6.40 29.97 -7.57
C ALA A 848 7.18 28.79 -6.93
N LEU A 849 7.80 27.91 -7.73
CA LEU A 849 8.69 26.85 -7.25
C LEU A 849 10.00 27.43 -6.70
N ARG A 850 10.55 28.44 -7.38
CA ARG A 850 11.71 29.20 -6.91
C ARG A 850 11.41 29.85 -5.55
N ALA A 851 10.24 30.46 -5.39
CA ALA A 851 9.84 31.12 -4.14
C ALA A 851 9.73 30.15 -2.96
N ASP A 852 9.18 28.94 -3.14
CA ASP A 852 9.13 27.90 -2.09
C ASP A 852 10.53 27.52 -1.59
N PHE A 853 11.52 27.65 -2.45
CA PHE A 853 12.90 27.32 -2.15
C PHE A 853 13.68 28.51 -1.54
N THR A 854 13.44 29.73 -2.00
CA THR A 854 14.18 30.93 -1.56
C THR A 854 13.58 31.65 -0.36
N THR A 855 12.31 31.40 -0.04
CA THR A 855 11.66 32.04 1.12
C THR A 855 12.13 31.37 2.41
N THR A 856 12.92 32.08 3.21
CA THR A 856 13.07 31.75 4.63
C THR A 856 11.66 31.73 5.24
N PRO A 857 11.29 30.70 6.02
CA PRO A 857 9.96 30.63 6.63
C PRO A 857 9.57 31.96 7.28
N PRO A 858 8.36 32.49 7.04
CA PRO A 858 7.90 33.69 7.74
C PRO A 858 7.98 33.44 9.25
N GLN A 859 8.63 34.35 9.97
CA GLN A 859 8.89 34.30 11.42
C GLN A 859 7.62 34.48 12.27
N MET A 860 6.49 33.91 11.85
CA MET A 860 5.25 33.99 12.61
C MET A 860 5.18 32.79 13.55
N MET A 861 5.36 33.07 14.85
CA MET A 861 5.00 32.25 16.02
C MET A 861 6.04 31.30 16.66
N SER A 862 7.33 31.28 16.25
CA SER A 862 8.36 30.54 17.02
C SER A 862 9.09 31.42 18.05
N PRO A 863 9.48 30.87 19.23
CA PRO A 863 10.29 31.59 20.22
C PRO A 863 11.75 31.74 19.73
N GLY A 864 11.97 32.79 18.92
CA GLY A 864 13.28 33.31 18.51
C GLY A 864 13.96 32.57 17.34
N PRO A 865 14.70 33.28 16.47
CA PRO A 865 15.43 32.69 15.35
C PRO A 865 16.46 31.67 15.84
N LEU A 866 16.70 30.61 15.06
CA LEU A 866 17.86 29.72 15.29
C LEU A 866 19.15 30.56 15.35
N PRO A 867 20.12 30.18 16.20
CA PRO A 867 21.48 30.75 16.20
C PRO A 867 22.18 30.63 14.83
N GLU A 868 23.45 31.05 14.75
CA GLU A 868 24.22 31.04 13.50
C GLU A 868 24.04 29.74 12.68
N GLY A 869 23.70 29.89 11.39
CA GLY A 869 23.52 28.77 10.46
C GLY A 869 22.10 28.19 10.35
N GLY A 870 21.10 28.77 11.04
CA GLY A 870 19.70 28.33 10.95
C GLY A 870 19.11 28.27 9.52
N ASP A 871 19.47 29.21 8.65
CA ASP A 871 19.04 29.21 7.24
C ASP A 871 19.54 27.97 6.47
N VAL A 872 20.70 27.44 6.86
CA VAL A 872 21.26 26.22 6.27
C VAL A 872 20.45 25.01 6.72
N PHE A 873 20.06 24.94 8.00
CA PHE A 873 19.20 23.86 8.51
C PHE A 873 17.88 23.78 7.73
N TYR A 874 17.16 24.90 7.57
CA TYR A 874 15.90 24.91 6.81
C TYR A 874 16.08 24.48 5.35
N SER A 875 17.22 24.84 4.74
CA SER A 875 17.53 24.41 3.37
C SER A 875 17.80 22.90 3.28
N LEU A 876 18.46 22.32 4.29
CA LEU A 876 18.77 20.90 4.36
C LEU A 876 17.53 20.03 4.64
N THR A 877 16.50 20.59 5.28
CA THR A 877 15.22 19.91 5.51
C THR A 877 14.24 20.01 4.35
N HIS A 878 14.54 20.78 3.29
CA HIS A 878 13.66 20.93 2.14
C HIS A 878 14.22 20.51 0.76
N PRO A 879 14.92 19.37 0.64
CA PRO A 879 15.50 18.93 -0.64
C PRO A 879 14.44 18.57 -1.70
N HIS A 880 13.23 18.19 -1.29
CA HIS A 880 12.13 17.87 -2.20
C HIS A 880 11.72 19.04 -3.10
N ALA A 881 11.60 20.25 -2.54
CA ALA A 881 11.24 21.44 -3.31
C ALA A 881 12.33 21.78 -4.34
N LEU A 882 13.60 21.69 -3.95
CA LEU A 882 14.74 21.88 -4.84
C LEU A 882 14.75 20.88 -5.99
N SER A 883 14.51 19.59 -5.70
CA SER A 883 14.44 18.54 -6.71
C SER A 883 13.28 18.74 -7.68
N LEU A 884 12.10 19.15 -7.21
CA LEU A 884 10.96 19.42 -8.09
C LEU A 884 11.13 20.71 -8.90
N PHE A 885 11.81 21.72 -8.36
CA PHE A 885 12.19 22.91 -9.11
C PHE A 885 13.16 22.54 -10.26
N ARG A 886 14.15 21.68 -9.98
CA ARG A 886 15.03 21.11 -11.01
C ARG A 886 14.23 20.35 -12.07
N ASP A 887 13.37 19.43 -11.66
CA ASP A 887 12.64 18.56 -12.59
C ASP A 887 11.68 19.38 -13.47
N ALA A 888 11.04 20.41 -12.91
CA ALA A 888 10.24 21.36 -13.67
C ALA A 888 11.09 22.13 -14.70
N ALA A 889 12.23 22.69 -14.28
CA ALA A 889 13.12 23.44 -15.17
C ALA A 889 13.66 22.55 -16.31
N LEU A 890 14.04 21.29 -16.02
CA LEU A 890 14.44 20.33 -17.04
C LEU A 890 13.31 20.01 -18.01
N ALA A 891 12.09 19.79 -17.52
CA ALA A 891 10.93 19.55 -18.40
C ALA A 891 10.67 20.73 -19.34
N VAL A 892 10.74 21.96 -18.83
CA VAL A 892 10.60 23.19 -19.63
C VAL A 892 11.70 23.27 -20.69
N ARG A 893 12.96 23.01 -20.31
CA ARG A 893 14.06 23.02 -21.28
C ARG A 893 13.92 21.93 -22.34
N HIS A 894 13.62 20.70 -21.96
CA HIS A 894 13.45 19.61 -22.92
C HIS A 894 12.31 19.90 -23.91
N ALA A 895 11.19 20.44 -23.45
CA ALA A 895 10.09 20.87 -24.31
C ALA A 895 10.52 22.01 -25.27
N ALA A 896 11.22 23.02 -24.77
CA ALA A 896 11.73 24.12 -25.58
C ALA A 896 12.72 23.64 -26.65
N SER A 897 13.74 22.86 -26.24
CA SER A 897 14.73 22.31 -27.17
C SER A 897 14.09 21.36 -28.19
N PHE A 898 13.05 20.61 -27.80
CA PHE A 898 12.26 19.79 -28.73
C PHE A 898 11.61 20.66 -29.81
N LEU A 899 10.93 21.76 -29.44
CA LEU A 899 10.27 22.64 -30.42
C LEU A 899 11.27 23.32 -31.36
N VAL A 900 12.42 23.76 -30.84
CA VAL A 900 13.51 24.34 -31.63
C VAL A 900 14.09 23.31 -32.60
N GLY A 901 14.36 22.08 -32.12
CA GLY A 901 14.84 20.97 -32.94
C GLY A 901 13.84 20.59 -34.03
N TYR A 902 12.56 20.44 -33.68
CA TYR A 902 11.48 20.14 -34.61
C TYR A 902 11.35 21.21 -35.70
N HIS A 903 11.47 22.50 -35.34
CA HIS A 903 11.48 23.60 -36.31
C HIS A 903 12.68 23.49 -37.27
N GLY A 904 13.88 23.21 -36.74
CA GLY A 904 15.09 23.04 -37.56
C GLY A 904 14.99 21.86 -38.54
N GLU A 905 14.47 20.73 -38.09
CA GLU A 905 14.21 19.56 -38.96
C GLU A 905 13.16 19.86 -40.03
N ALA A 906 12.10 20.59 -39.68
CA ALA A 906 11.08 21.03 -40.64
C ALA A 906 11.68 21.97 -41.71
N GLN A 907 12.53 22.92 -41.31
CA GLN A 907 13.24 23.81 -42.24
C GLN A 907 14.17 23.05 -43.19
N ALA A 908 14.87 22.03 -42.69
CA ALA A 908 15.77 21.21 -43.49
C ALA A 908 15.00 20.35 -44.51
N ARG A 909 13.80 19.88 -44.15
CA ARG A 909 12.98 18.98 -44.95
C ARG A 909 12.10 19.70 -45.97
N ASP A 910 11.53 20.85 -45.63
CA ASP A 910 10.52 21.56 -46.42
C ASP A 910 10.96 22.99 -46.78
N ARG A 911 11.47 23.14 -48.01
CA ARG A 911 11.90 24.43 -48.56
C ARG A 911 10.76 25.43 -48.77
N SER A 912 9.50 25.00 -48.79
CA SER A 912 8.34 25.90 -48.87
C SER A 912 8.06 26.62 -47.55
N GLY A 913 8.59 26.07 -46.44
CA GLY A 913 8.40 26.57 -45.09
C GLY A 913 6.97 26.48 -44.56
N ARG A 914 6.08 25.72 -45.23
CA ARG A 914 4.68 25.52 -44.80
C ARG A 914 4.60 24.63 -43.56
N SER A 915 5.51 23.67 -43.43
CA SER A 915 5.59 22.79 -42.25
C SER A 915 6.36 23.38 -41.07
N ASN A 916 6.91 24.60 -41.21
CA ASN A 916 7.62 25.29 -40.13
C ASN A 916 6.64 25.77 -39.05
N LEU A 917 7.11 25.75 -37.81
CA LEU A 917 6.42 26.41 -36.69
C LEU A 917 6.36 27.93 -36.91
N HIS A 918 5.31 28.58 -36.36
CA HIS A 918 5.19 30.03 -36.38
C HIS A 918 6.34 30.72 -35.63
N LYS A 919 6.71 31.94 -36.04
CA LYS A 919 7.86 32.67 -35.47
C LYS A 919 7.71 32.92 -33.96
N ASP A 920 6.49 33.17 -33.50
CA ASP A 920 6.20 33.44 -32.08
C ASP A 920 6.38 32.18 -31.22
N VAL A 921 6.08 31.00 -31.78
CA VAL A 921 6.34 29.70 -31.11
C VAL A 921 7.84 29.52 -30.88
N VAL A 922 8.66 29.81 -31.89
CA VAL A 922 10.12 29.71 -31.77
C VAL A 922 10.67 30.75 -30.78
N ALA A 923 10.11 31.96 -30.76
CA ALA A 923 10.50 33.00 -29.81
C ALA A 923 10.17 32.61 -28.36
N GLU A 924 8.95 32.12 -28.10
CA GLU A 924 8.55 31.64 -26.77
C GLU A 924 9.38 30.43 -26.34
N ALA A 925 9.64 29.47 -27.23
CA ALA A 925 10.49 28.30 -26.92
C ALA A 925 11.89 28.73 -26.49
N LYS A 926 12.54 29.64 -27.22
CA LYS A 926 13.86 30.17 -26.85
C LYS A 926 13.84 30.93 -25.52
N GLY A 927 12.80 31.74 -25.28
CA GLY A 927 12.63 32.44 -24.01
C GLY A 927 12.45 31.49 -22.83
N LEU A 928 11.71 30.39 -23.00
CA LEU A 928 11.54 29.35 -21.99
C LEU A 928 12.84 28.57 -21.74
N GLU A 929 13.63 28.30 -22.78
CA GLU A 929 14.95 27.67 -22.67
C GLU A 929 15.93 28.53 -21.85
N GLU A 930 15.92 29.85 -22.05
CA GLU A 930 16.71 30.81 -21.27
C GLU A 930 16.30 30.83 -19.80
N VAL A 931 14.99 30.96 -19.52
CA VAL A 931 14.45 30.94 -18.14
C VAL A 931 14.80 29.64 -17.43
N ALA A 932 14.61 28.49 -18.09
CA ALA A 932 14.93 27.18 -17.53
C ALA A 932 16.44 27.03 -17.26
N SER A 933 17.30 27.52 -18.16
CA SER A 933 18.76 27.48 -17.97
C SER A 933 19.20 28.36 -16.80
N GLY A 934 18.58 29.53 -16.62
CA GLY A 934 18.77 30.39 -15.45
C GLY A 934 18.40 29.68 -14.15
N ALA A 935 17.21 29.07 -14.10
CA ALA A 935 16.75 28.29 -12.94
C ALA A 935 17.72 27.14 -12.58
N LEU A 936 18.21 26.40 -13.58
CA LEU A 936 19.17 25.31 -13.36
C LEU A 936 20.54 25.82 -12.88
N GLY A 937 20.94 27.01 -13.31
CA GLY A 937 22.12 27.72 -12.80
C GLY A 937 21.97 28.09 -11.32
N GLU A 938 20.83 28.64 -10.93
CA GLU A 938 20.51 28.98 -9.54
C GLU A 938 20.53 27.75 -8.63
N ILE A 939 19.91 26.65 -9.06
CA ILE A 939 19.91 25.37 -8.33
C ILE A 939 21.34 24.87 -8.13
N ARG A 940 22.16 24.89 -9.18
CA ARG A 940 23.57 24.48 -9.09
C ARG A 940 24.36 25.37 -8.13
N GLY A 941 24.16 26.68 -8.20
CA GLY A 941 24.75 27.66 -7.28
C GLY A 941 24.42 27.33 -5.84
N ARG A 942 23.14 27.06 -5.56
CA ARG A 942 22.69 26.70 -4.22
C ARG A 942 23.27 25.41 -3.69
N VAL A 943 23.29 24.35 -4.49
CA VAL A 943 23.89 23.06 -4.07
C VAL A 943 25.36 23.25 -3.72
N LYS A 944 26.07 24.12 -4.46
CA LYS A 944 27.46 24.49 -4.16
C LYS A 944 27.56 25.25 -2.83
N GLU A 945 26.70 26.25 -2.59
CA GLU A 945 26.66 26.99 -1.32
C GLU A 945 26.42 26.06 -0.11
N LEU A 946 25.46 25.14 -0.22
CA LEU A 946 25.16 24.17 0.86
C LEU A 946 26.33 23.22 1.09
N LYS A 947 27.01 22.79 0.02
CA LYS A 947 28.21 21.95 0.11
C LYS A 947 29.36 22.68 0.81
N GLU A 948 29.57 23.96 0.49
CA GLU A 948 30.58 24.80 1.14
C GLU A 948 30.25 25.04 2.61
N ALA A 949 28.99 25.35 2.93
CA ALA A 949 28.52 25.52 4.31
C ALA A 949 28.73 24.25 5.15
N LEU A 950 28.36 23.08 4.62
CA LEU A 950 28.59 21.78 5.28
C LEU A 950 30.08 21.41 5.41
N GLY A 951 30.95 22.02 4.61
CA GLY A 951 32.40 21.85 4.68
C GLY A 951 33.08 22.64 5.81
N LEU A 952 32.40 23.61 6.41
CA LEU A 952 32.89 24.36 7.56
C LEU A 952 32.97 23.47 8.81
N GLY A 953 33.84 23.81 9.76
CA GLY A 953 33.89 23.18 11.09
C GLY A 953 32.78 23.69 12.02
N GLY A 954 32.65 23.07 13.21
CA GLY A 954 31.72 23.52 14.26
C GLY A 954 30.27 23.06 14.13
N TRP A 955 29.97 22.11 13.22
CA TRP A 955 28.61 21.59 13.06
C TRP A 955 28.09 20.82 14.27
N LEU A 956 28.97 20.12 14.99
CA LEU A 956 28.59 19.40 16.21
C LEU A 956 28.18 20.37 17.32
N ASP A 957 28.96 21.44 17.51
CA ASP A 957 28.65 22.51 18.46
C ASP A 957 27.32 23.19 18.11
N ARG A 958 27.09 23.50 16.82
CA ARG A 958 25.80 24.05 16.36
C ARG A 958 24.65 23.10 16.59
N MET A 959 24.81 21.81 16.33
CA MET A 959 23.78 20.80 16.58
C MET A 959 23.44 20.71 18.06
N ALA A 960 24.43 20.74 18.95
CA ALA A 960 24.23 20.76 20.39
C ALA A 960 23.50 22.06 20.83
N GLU A 961 23.94 23.21 20.34
CA GLU A 961 23.32 24.52 20.62
C GLU A 961 21.87 24.58 20.12
N TRP A 962 21.59 24.09 18.91
CA TRP A 962 20.23 24.02 18.37
C TRP A 962 19.33 23.08 19.16
N THR A 963 19.87 21.97 19.67
CA THR A 963 19.12 20.98 20.44
C THR A 963 18.79 21.48 21.84
N PHE A 964 19.72 22.17 22.51
CA PHE A 964 19.54 22.64 23.90
C PHE A 964 19.49 24.16 23.99
N LYS A 965 18.82 24.79 23.03
CA LYS A 965 18.63 26.23 23.00
C LYS A 965 17.74 26.67 24.18
N GLY A 966 18.34 27.36 25.14
CA GLY A 966 17.64 27.94 26.30
C GLY A 966 17.79 27.09 27.58
N ASP A 967 18.03 27.76 28.69
CA ASP A 967 18.24 27.16 30.01
C ASP A 967 16.90 26.80 30.70
N ASP A 968 16.04 26.03 30.02
CA ASP A 968 14.81 25.52 30.63
C ASP A 968 15.01 24.13 31.27
N GLU A 969 14.31 23.89 32.38
CA GLU A 969 14.46 22.66 33.17
C GLU A 969 14.22 21.38 32.36
N LEU A 970 13.33 21.41 31.37
CA LEU A 970 13.04 20.25 30.53
C LEU A 970 14.21 19.95 29.58
N SER A 971 14.83 20.99 29.01
CA SER A 971 16.04 20.85 28.17
C SER A 971 17.22 20.26 28.94
N GLU A 972 17.43 20.69 30.19
CA GLU A 972 18.46 20.09 31.07
C GLU A 972 18.17 18.61 31.37
N LEU A 973 16.92 18.25 31.66
CA LEU A 973 16.54 16.84 31.86
C LEU A 973 16.82 15.97 30.63
N VAL A 974 16.57 16.50 29.42
CA VAL A 974 16.92 15.79 28.18
C VAL A 974 18.43 15.60 28.07
N ARG A 975 19.20 16.65 28.36
CA ARG A 975 20.68 16.63 28.32
C ARG A 975 21.24 15.57 29.27
N GLU A 976 20.73 15.51 30.50
CA GLU A 976 21.13 14.51 31.50
C GLU A 976 20.76 13.07 31.12
N VAL A 977 19.61 12.86 30.46
CA VAL A 977 19.14 11.53 30.06
C VAL A 977 19.91 10.98 28.86
N VAL A 978 20.24 11.85 27.92
CA VAL A 978 20.92 11.50 26.67
C VAL A 978 22.43 11.39 26.89
N GLY A 979 23.05 12.40 27.51
CA GLY A 979 24.49 12.55 27.64
C GLY A 979 25.13 13.32 26.48
N GLU A 980 26.16 14.12 26.77
CA GLU A 980 26.85 14.96 25.77
C GLU A 980 27.52 14.13 24.65
N ALA A 981 28.11 12.98 25.00
CA ALA A 981 28.79 12.13 24.03
C ALA A 981 27.81 11.54 23.01
N GLU A 982 26.61 11.15 23.46
CA GLU A 982 25.54 10.61 22.64
C GLU A 982 24.93 11.67 21.72
N VAL A 983 24.81 12.93 22.19
CA VAL A 983 24.42 14.07 21.37
C VAL A 983 25.44 14.31 20.25
N GLU A 984 26.73 14.27 20.58
CA GLU A 984 27.82 14.44 19.61
C GLU A 984 27.83 13.32 18.57
N GLU A 985 27.71 12.06 19.00
CA GLU A 985 27.67 10.90 18.10
C GLU A 985 26.46 10.97 17.16
N TRP A 986 25.28 11.24 17.69
CA TRP A 986 24.07 11.41 16.90
C TRP A 986 24.20 12.60 15.93
N GLY A 987 24.70 13.74 16.40
CA GLY A 987 24.95 14.93 15.59
C GLY A 987 25.90 14.62 14.44
N SER A 988 26.95 13.82 14.67
CA SER A 988 27.87 13.37 13.64
C SER A 988 27.17 12.53 12.57
N LYS A 989 26.30 11.59 12.96
CA LYS A 989 25.50 10.77 12.02
C LYS A 989 24.56 11.64 11.16
N VAL A 990 23.93 12.65 11.76
CA VAL A 990 23.05 13.62 11.08
C VAL A 990 23.83 14.45 10.06
N VAL A 991 24.94 15.05 10.46
CA VAL A 991 25.77 15.91 9.60
C VAL A 991 26.32 15.12 8.41
N GLU A 992 26.77 13.88 8.64
CA GLU A 992 27.24 13.03 7.54
C GLU A 992 26.10 12.67 6.58
N SER A 993 24.90 12.42 7.10
CA SER A 993 23.72 12.18 6.25
C SER A 993 23.38 13.38 5.36
N TRP A 994 23.47 14.61 5.89
CA TRP A 994 23.32 15.83 5.09
C TRP A 994 24.42 15.98 4.03
N ARG A 995 25.68 15.67 4.38
CA ARG A 995 26.80 15.69 3.43
C ARG A 995 26.58 14.72 2.28
N GLU A 996 26.15 13.49 2.57
CA GLU A 996 25.81 12.50 1.56
C GLU A 996 24.64 12.95 0.66
N GLY A 997 23.59 13.54 1.26
CA GLY A 997 22.43 14.07 0.53
C GLY A 997 22.81 15.19 -0.45
N ILE A 998 23.55 16.22 0.04
CA ILE A 998 24.02 17.33 -0.80
C ILE A 998 25.02 16.86 -1.86
N LYS A 999 25.91 15.91 -1.53
CA LYS A 999 26.79 15.28 -2.51
C LYS A 999 25.99 14.61 -3.62
N GLY A 1000 24.94 13.85 -3.26
CA GLY A 1000 24.03 13.23 -4.22
C GLY A 1000 23.32 14.23 -5.13
N LEU A 1001 22.80 15.32 -4.57
CA LEU A 1001 22.23 16.45 -5.32
C LEU A 1001 23.25 17.14 -6.22
N GLY A 1002 24.53 17.17 -5.84
CA GLY A 1002 25.59 17.70 -6.69
C GLY A 1002 25.95 16.80 -7.88
N MET A 1003 25.53 15.53 -7.86
CA MET A 1003 25.81 14.55 -8.90
C MET A 1003 24.68 14.40 -9.93
N VAL A 1004 23.48 14.91 -9.64
CA VAL A 1004 22.39 14.90 -10.62
C VAL A 1004 22.72 15.83 -11.78
N LYS A 1005 22.33 15.43 -12.98
CA LYS A 1005 22.50 16.26 -14.18
C LYS A 1005 21.66 17.52 -14.07
N MET A 1006 22.25 18.66 -14.42
CA MET A 1006 21.52 19.90 -14.60
C MET A 1006 21.24 20.20 -16.08
N GLU A 1007 21.71 19.31 -16.97
CA GLU A 1007 22.10 19.43 -18.41
C GLU A 1007 22.45 20.81 -18.98
#